data_AF-A0A9W8V872-F1
#
_entry.id   AF-A0A9W8V872-F1
#
_cell.length_a   1.000
_cell.length_b   1.000
_cell.length_c   1.000
_cell.angle_alpha   90.00
_cell.angle_beta   90.00
_cell.angle_gamma   90.00
#
_symmetry.space_group_name_H-M   'P 1'
#
loop_
_entity.id
_entity.type
_entity.pdbx_description
1 polymer ?
#
loop_
_entity_poly.entity_id
_entity_poly.type
_entity_poly.pdbx_seq_one_letter_code
_entity_poly.pdbx_strand_id
1 'polypeptide(L)'
;MRGVEAVGLILSAVPIFLGGSGSAHVAAKWCKRWFFRNIEVLFTDGIFVMLLLNIIPGGHAAMQRIEKAISSSDEELSRLREPLSSSLNMVAVAGAIVAQIAITGLSLNSMTQAHWTAPAFLVASLVFGTISVYVSFVLQQEINGLFKPVDFVGWLSRLNSDEASRVPVWVPRRFAPPLRRIATGLSVSTVQQATSNTQLEQGMVNREPSPVAAIMLAAPSGLLGLSLNAFLIGFGIYLGCVHGGNLIPEYGKRGSLGILIFYIVAVIVVRRVKCDEARPACTRCTSTGRKCDGYQMNIPSPDSSSPKSAISSPASIISTYTTGPEARSFQFFIEKTLVNFQTFFPDDLWNTRVLQVAQSAECIKNAVVALAYYHELYLSHQQWQQLESVPALKHYNLAIKELLSPSSETLSQGHILVLSCLIFICIELLQGKTDSAISLFKYGCNMIQQFRKSAASTRKSGACRYSDAEVTLRLAEACLKRIAAQLLMLMGDVDPDLWLSFHTTFNDKLILPETSFASLADAREALVPILVKQASPGLKGKPTRDIMAHSAEIDKWGRSFDGLMTEYNRNERVLSDAESRAIALLQLHRRYLEVNVAKYIHGQGDPCFWDCFTAEFDEIVSYAVIAAGLDKNYTQRNWSTDSSPKAYFHVDLGFTSVLVSIIARCRDPFVRRRAIAVMLADRVQEGVFNGSQSARVAARVMELEEGRSGKEVKCSSDIPERARVRTIRVHLTGSENRMARIVYGFDRGCWEE
;
A
#
# COMPACT_ATOMS: atom_id res chain seq x y z
N MET A 1 -39.32 -40.78 -7.75
CA MET A 1 -38.63 -39.84 -8.67
C MET A 1 -37.17 -39.81 -8.26
N ARG A 2 -36.28 -40.23 -9.18
CA ARG A 2 -34.89 -40.59 -8.89
C ARG A 2 -34.00 -39.36 -9.13
N GLY A 3 -32.99 -39.15 -8.27
CA GLY A 3 -32.08 -37.99 -8.29
C GLY A 3 -31.32 -37.73 -9.60
N VAL A 4 -31.43 -38.63 -10.58
CA VAL A 4 -30.92 -38.45 -11.95
C VAL A 4 -31.74 -37.40 -12.73
N GLU A 5 -33.05 -37.27 -12.47
CA GLU A 5 -33.89 -36.23 -13.09
C GLU A 5 -33.55 -34.83 -12.57
N ALA A 6 -33.14 -34.71 -11.30
CA ALA A 6 -32.69 -33.44 -10.72
C ALA A 6 -31.35 -32.97 -11.29
N VAL A 7 -30.41 -33.90 -11.53
CA VAL A 7 -29.11 -33.60 -12.14
C VAL A 7 -29.27 -33.29 -13.64
N GLY A 8 -30.20 -33.97 -14.32
CA GLY A 8 -30.59 -33.65 -15.71
C GLY A 8 -31.18 -32.24 -15.86
N LEU A 9 -32.04 -31.80 -14.94
CA LEU A 9 -32.61 -30.45 -14.90
C LEU A 9 -31.57 -29.35 -14.63
N ILE A 10 -30.57 -29.66 -13.79
CA ILE A 10 -29.47 -28.74 -13.49
C ILE A 10 -28.52 -28.60 -14.69
N LEU A 11 -28.23 -29.71 -15.40
CA LEU A 11 -27.36 -29.69 -16.58
C LEU A 11 -28.04 -29.16 -17.84
N SER A 12 -29.37 -29.33 -17.99
CA SER A 12 -30.11 -28.75 -19.12
C SER A 12 -30.33 -27.25 -19.02
N ALA A 13 -30.20 -26.66 -17.83
CA ALA A 13 -30.33 -25.21 -17.63
C ALA A 13 -29.07 -24.43 -18.04
N VAL A 14 -27.89 -25.05 -17.97
CA VAL A 14 -26.60 -24.35 -18.23
C VAL A 14 -26.46 -23.82 -19.67
N PRO A 15 -26.92 -24.53 -20.73
CA PRO A 15 -26.87 -23.99 -22.09
C PRO A 15 -27.98 -22.97 -22.39
N ILE A 16 -29.12 -23.01 -21.69
CA ILE A 16 -30.26 -22.12 -21.93
C ILE A 16 -30.00 -20.71 -21.36
N PHE A 17 -29.16 -20.58 -20.32
CA PHE A 17 -28.82 -19.28 -19.72
C PHE A 17 -27.65 -18.54 -20.40
N LEU A 18 -26.91 -19.18 -21.30
CA LEU A 18 -25.81 -18.56 -22.04
C LEU A 18 -26.27 -17.79 -23.30
N GLY A 19 -27.57 -17.78 -23.60
CA GLY A 19 -28.15 -17.04 -24.72
C GLY A 19 -28.61 -15.60 -24.43
N GLY A 20 -28.41 -15.06 -23.22
CA GLY A 20 -28.90 -13.72 -22.86
C GLY A 20 -27.86 -12.92 -22.06
N SER A 21 -27.31 -11.87 -22.67
CA SER A 21 -26.16 -11.07 -22.16
C SER A 21 -26.39 -10.28 -20.86
N GLY A 22 -27.53 -10.44 -20.16
CA GLY A 22 -27.82 -9.77 -18.89
C GLY A 22 -27.89 -10.66 -17.64
N SER A 23 -27.97 -11.99 -17.77
CA SER A 23 -28.32 -12.89 -16.64
C SER A 23 -27.13 -13.54 -15.92
N ALA A 24 -25.92 -13.49 -16.48
CA ALA A 24 -24.75 -14.20 -15.94
C ALA A 24 -24.34 -13.68 -14.54
N HIS A 25 -24.48 -12.38 -14.30
CA HIS A 25 -24.06 -11.75 -13.05
C HIS A 25 -25.00 -12.08 -11.87
N VAL A 26 -26.30 -12.19 -12.15
CA VAL A 26 -27.32 -12.57 -11.15
C VAL A 26 -27.22 -14.05 -10.83
N ALA A 27 -27.05 -14.90 -11.84
CA ALA A 27 -26.86 -16.34 -11.67
C ALA A 27 -25.58 -16.65 -10.87
N ALA A 28 -24.46 -15.97 -11.15
CA ALA A 28 -23.22 -16.12 -10.38
C ALA A 28 -23.40 -15.71 -8.90
N LYS A 29 -24.14 -14.62 -8.64
CA LYS A 29 -24.43 -14.15 -7.27
C LYS A 29 -25.37 -15.10 -6.51
N TRP A 30 -26.30 -15.73 -7.22
CA TRP A 30 -27.24 -16.72 -6.67
C TRP A 30 -26.55 -18.06 -6.40
N CYS A 31 -25.76 -18.59 -7.35
CA CYS A 31 -24.92 -19.78 -7.14
C CYS A 31 -23.94 -19.57 -6.00
N LYS A 32 -23.30 -18.39 -5.92
CA LYS A 32 -22.43 -18.02 -4.79
C LYS A 32 -23.20 -18.10 -3.47
N ARG A 33 -24.35 -17.40 -3.35
CA ARG A 33 -25.17 -17.43 -2.13
C ARG A 33 -25.70 -18.82 -1.76
N TRP A 34 -26.15 -19.61 -2.74
CA TRP A 34 -26.68 -20.94 -2.53
C TRP A 34 -25.58 -21.94 -2.13
N PHE A 35 -24.41 -21.88 -2.77
CA PHE A 35 -23.25 -22.71 -2.44
C PHE A 35 -22.77 -22.43 -1.00
N PHE A 36 -22.61 -21.16 -0.62
CA PHE A 36 -22.20 -20.79 0.74
C PHE A 36 -23.24 -21.18 1.81
N ARG A 37 -24.53 -20.95 1.55
CA ARG A 37 -25.60 -21.28 2.51
C ARG A 37 -25.76 -22.78 2.73
N ASN A 38 -25.60 -23.60 1.70
CA ASN A 38 -25.70 -25.06 1.86
C ASN A 38 -24.43 -25.68 2.44
N ILE A 39 -23.25 -25.15 2.12
CA ILE A 39 -21.99 -25.56 2.79
C ILE A 39 -22.10 -25.30 4.30
N GLU A 40 -22.48 -24.09 4.71
CA GLU A 40 -22.58 -23.76 6.14
C GLU A 40 -23.55 -24.67 6.90
N VAL A 41 -24.69 -25.05 6.28
CA VAL A 41 -25.65 -26.02 6.84
C VAL A 41 -25.08 -27.44 6.86
N LEU A 42 -24.37 -27.89 5.82
CA LEU A 42 -23.71 -29.21 5.78
C LEU A 42 -22.58 -29.38 6.81
N PHE A 43 -21.97 -28.29 7.28
CA PHE A 43 -20.83 -28.29 8.22
C PHE A 43 -21.22 -28.10 9.69
N THR A 44 -22.52 -27.98 10.01
CA THR A 44 -23.02 -27.88 11.40
C THR A 44 -23.12 -29.23 12.12
N ASP A 45 -23.24 -30.35 11.39
CA ASP A 45 -23.26 -31.69 11.96
C ASP A 45 -21.85 -32.30 12.06
N GLY A 46 -21.33 -32.47 13.28
CA GLY A 46 -19.97 -32.95 13.54
C GLY A 46 -19.62 -34.30 12.91
N ILE A 47 -20.61 -35.16 12.66
CA ILE A 47 -20.44 -36.48 12.01
C ILE A 47 -20.09 -36.31 10.53
N PHE A 48 -20.71 -35.35 9.84
CA PHE A 48 -20.51 -35.15 8.40
C PHE A 48 -19.12 -34.54 8.10
N VAL A 49 -18.64 -33.66 8.99
CA VAL A 49 -17.29 -33.07 8.92
C VAL A 49 -16.21 -34.16 9.07
N MET A 50 -16.41 -35.11 9.99
CA MET A 50 -15.49 -36.25 10.18
C MET A 50 -15.53 -37.22 8.99
N LEU A 51 -16.70 -37.41 8.37
CA LEU A 51 -16.83 -38.20 7.15
C LEU A 51 -16.09 -37.55 5.97
N LEU A 52 -16.22 -36.24 5.79
CA LEU A 52 -15.54 -35.49 4.72
C LEU A 52 -14.02 -35.44 4.90
N LEU A 53 -13.52 -35.31 6.14
CA LEU A 53 -12.07 -35.40 6.42
C LEU A 53 -11.47 -36.75 6.00
N ASN A 54 -12.26 -37.82 6.04
CA ASN A 54 -11.87 -39.16 5.59
C ASN A 54 -11.99 -39.34 4.07
N ILE A 55 -12.99 -38.71 3.44
CA ILE A 55 -13.24 -38.84 1.99
C ILE A 55 -12.27 -37.98 1.16
N ILE A 56 -11.90 -36.79 1.63
CA ILE A 56 -11.01 -35.89 0.89
C ILE A 56 -9.55 -36.35 1.03
N PRO A 57 -8.86 -36.68 -0.08
CA PRO A 57 -7.47 -37.07 -0.04
C PRO A 57 -6.59 -35.98 0.60
N GLY A 58 -5.94 -36.30 1.72
CA GLY A 58 -5.06 -35.37 2.43
C GLY A 58 -5.72 -34.50 3.51
N GLY A 59 -7.02 -34.66 3.79
CA GLY A 59 -7.72 -33.91 4.84
C GLY A 59 -7.09 -34.05 6.24
N HIS A 60 -6.72 -35.28 6.63
CA HIS A 60 -6.05 -35.55 7.90
C HIS A 60 -4.65 -34.93 7.99
N ALA A 61 -3.90 -34.93 6.88
CA ALA A 61 -2.57 -34.31 6.82
C ALA A 61 -2.67 -32.77 6.90
N ALA A 62 -3.71 -32.17 6.33
CA ALA A 62 -4.00 -30.75 6.49
C ALA A 62 -4.37 -30.41 7.94
N MET A 63 -5.16 -31.25 8.61
CA MET A 63 -5.52 -31.09 10.01
C MET A 63 -4.29 -31.10 10.94
N GLN A 64 -3.40 -32.09 10.76
CA GLN A 64 -2.13 -32.17 11.52
C GLN A 64 -1.21 -30.97 11.27
N ARG A 65 -1.22 -30.41 10.05
CA ARG A 65 -0.45 -29.20 9.72
C ARG A 65 -1.01 -27.97 10.44
N ILE A 66 -2.33 -27.84 10.52
CA ILE A 66 -3.00 -26.73 11.24
C ILE A 66 -2.75 -26.86 12.75
N GLU A 67 -2.83 -28.07 13.30
CA GLU A 67 -2.55 -28.34 14.71
C GLU A 67 -1.11 -27.97 15.08
N LYS A 68 -0.13 -28.40 14.27
CA LYS A 68 1.27 -28.01 14.44
C LYS A 68 1.48 -26.51 14.31
N ALA A 69 0.78 -25.87 13.37
CA ALA A 69 0.83 -24.42 13.18
C ALA A 69 0.27 -23.68 14.39
N ILE A 70 -0.90 -24.06 14.91
CA ILE A 70 -1.54 -23.40 16.07
C ILE A 70 -0.70 -23.56 17.35
N SER A 71 0.10 -24.64 17.46
CA SER A 71 1.06 -24.84 18.55
C SER A 71 2.37 -24.02 18.43
N SER A 72 2.60 -23.35 17.29
CA SER A 72 3.80 -22.54 17.01
C SER A 72 3.57 -21.05 17.27
N SER A 73 4.65 -20.24 17.31
CA SER A 73 4.52 -18.79 17.58
C SER A 73 3.71 -18.06 16.50
N ASP A 74 3.02 -16.96 16.86
CA ASP A 74 2.21 -16.17 15.92
C ASP A 74 3.02 -15.67 14.70
N GLU A 75 4.35 -15.56 14.82
CA GLU A 75 5.28 -15.17 13.77
C GLU A 75 5.49 -16.29 12.73
N GLU A 76 5.60 -17.55 13.15
CA GLU A 76 5.68 -18.72 12.26
C GLU A 76 4.35 -18.96 11.52
N LEU A 77 3.22 -18.64 12.14
CA LEU A 77 1.89 -18.79 11.52
C LEU A 77 1.69 -17.84 10.33
N SER A 78 2.23 -16.62 10.43
CA SER A 78 2.16 -15.61 9.37
C SER A 78 2.94 -16.04 8.11
N ARG A 79 4.05 -16.77 8.31
CA ARG A 79 4.89 -17.34 7.24
C ARG A 79 4.22 -18.51 6.50
N LEU A 80 3.17 -19.12 7.05
CA LEU A 80 2.44 -20.22 6.38
C LEU A 80 1.49 -19.71 5.28
N ARG A 81 1.10 -18.44 5.29
CA ARG A 81 0.14 -17.85 4.35
C ARG A 81 0.67 -17.80 2.92
N GLU A 82 1.92 -17.38 2.73
CA GLU A 82 2.54 -17.23 1.41
C GLU A 82 2.74 -18.57 0.67
N PRO A 83 3.28 -19.64 1.32
CA PRO A 83 3.36 -20.97 0.72
C PRO A 83 1.98 -21.54 0.36
N LEU A 84 0.97 -21.28 1.18
CA LEU A 84 -0.39 -21.75 0.98
C LEU A 84 -1.06 -21.10 -0.24
N SER A 85 -0.93 -19.77 -0.34
CA SER A 85 -1.39 -18.96 -1.49
C SER A 85 -0.72 -19.39 -2.80
N SER A 86 0.59 -19.63 -2.78
CA SER A 86 1.34 -20.12 -3.95
C SER A 86 0.89 -21.53 -4.39
N SER A 87 0.66 -22.43 -3.42
CA SER A 87 0.17 -23.78 -3.68
C SER A 87 -1.23 -23.78 -4.33
N LEU A 88 -2.15 -22.93 -3.84
CA LEU A 88 -3.50 -22.82 -4.39
C LEU A 88 -3.52 -22.33 -5.84
N ASN A 89 -2.63 -21.38 -6.18
CA ASN A 89 -2.47 -20.90 -7.55
C ASN A 89 -1.94 -22.01 -8.49
N MET A 90 -0.93 -22.77 -8.06
CA MET A 90 -0.43 -23.90 -8.86
C MET A 90 -1.49 -24.99 -9.07
N VAL A 91 -2.28 -25.31 -8.02
CA VAL A 91 -3.39 -26.27 -8.11
C VAL A 91 -4.50 -25.77 -9.04
N ALA A 92 -4.81 -24.46 -9.03
CA ALA A 92 -5.78 -23.87 -9.95
C ALA A 92 -5.32 -23.98 -11.41
N VAL A 93 -4.06 -23.64 -11.70
CA VAL A 93 -3.51 -23.76 -13.06
C VAL A 93 -3.53 -25.22 -13.52
N ALA A 94 -3.09 -26.16 -12.67
CA ALA A 94 -3.12 -27.58 -12.98
C ALA A 94 -4.54 -28.12 -13.21
N GLY A 95 -5.53 -27.71 -12.39
CA GLY A 95 -6.93 -28.09 -12.56
C GLY A 95 -7.54 -27.59 -13.87
N ALA A 96 -7.20 -26.37 -14.29
CA ALA A 96 -7.64 -25.82 -15.57
C ALA A 96 -7.04 -26.59 -16.75
N ILE A 97 -5.76 -26.96 -16.67
CA ILE A 97 -5.09 -27.78 -17.69
C ILE A 97 -5.75 -29.16 -17.79
N VAL A 98 -5.98 -29.85 -16.67
CA VAL A 98 -6.62 -31.19 -16.69
C VAL A 98 -8.05 -31.12 -17.21
N ALA A 99 -8.82 -30.11 -16.83
CA ALA A 99 -10.17 -29.88 -17.37
C ALA A 99 -10.15 -29.67 -18.90
N GLN A 100 -9.22 -28.86 -19.41
CA GLN A 100 -9.06 -28.63 -20.84
C GLN A 100 -8.68 -29.91 -21.59
N ILE A 101 -7.77 -30.72 -21.01
CA ILE A 101 -7.37 -32.01 -21.59
C ILE A 101 -8.53 -33.02 -21.55
N ALA A 102 -9.39 -32.98 -20.53
CA ALA A 102 -10.59 -33.82 -20.49
C ALA A 102 -11.60 -33.43 -21.59
N ILE A 103 -11.76 -32.13 -21.89
CA ILE A 103 -12.59 -31.63 -23.01
C ILE A 103 -12.03 -32.14 -24.34
N THR A 104 -10.73 -32.03 -24.57
CA THR A 104 -10.12 -32.54 -25.81
C THR A 104 -10.23 -34.07 -25.90
N GLY A 105 -10.12 -34.77 -24.77
CA GLY A 105 -10.38 -36.19 -24.68
C GLY A 105 -11.80 -36.57 -25.15
N LEU A 106 -12.82 -35.83 -24.72
CA LEU A 106 -14.21 -36.06 -25.15
C LEU A 106 -14.43 -35.79 -26.65
N SER A 107 -13.58 -34.98 -27.28
CA SER A 107 -13.63 -34.66 -28.71
C SER A 107 -12.88 -35.63 -29.62
N LEU A 108 -12.30 -36.71 -29.07
CA LEU A 108 -11.58 -37.71 -29.88
C LEU A 108 -12.52 -38.45 -30.84
N ASN A 109 -12.00 -38.81 -32.00
CA ASN A 109 -12.73 -39.54 -33.04
C ASN A 109 -13.23 -40.89 -32.51
N SER A 110 -14.42 -41.31 -32.96
CA SER A 110 -15.02 -42.60 -32.57
C SER A 110 -15.33 -42.76 -31.07
N MET A 111 -15.40 -41.67 -30.28
CA MET A 111 -15.76 -41.72 -28.85
C MET A 111 -17.16 -42.30 -28.60
N THR A 112 -18.11 -42.14 -29.53
CA THR A 112 -19.47 -42.71 -29.44
C THR A 112 -19.50 -44.22 -29.58
N GLN A 113 -18.45 -44.83 -30.13
CA GLN A 113 -18.30 -46.28 -30.27
C GLN A 113 -17.52 -46.91 -29.10
N ALA A 114 -16.90 -46.10 -28.25
CA ALA A 114 -16.26 -46.57 -27.03
C ALA A 114 -17.31 -46.93 -25.96
N HIS A 115 -16.96 -47.81 -25.02
CA HIS A 115 -17.85 -48.15 -23.92
C HIS A 115 -18.20 -46.89 -23.11
N TRP A 116 -19.46 -46.73 -22.70
CA TRP A 116 -20.00 -45.52 -22.06
C TRP A 116 -19.24 -45.09 -20.79
N THR A 117 -18.48 -46.00 -20.16
CA THR A 117 -17.63 -45.68 -19.01
C THR A 117 -16.47 -44.74 -19.37
N ALA A 118 -15.92 -44.82 -20.59
CA ALA A 118 -14.83 -43.93 -21.02
C ALA A 118 -15.25 -42.44 -21.04
N PRO A 119 -16.33 -42.03 -21.73
CA PRO A 119 -16.80 -40.65 -21.66
C PRO A 119 -17.30 -40.28 -20.26
N ALA A 120 -17.91 -41.20 -19.50
CA ALA A 120 -18.33 -40.91 -18.12
C ALA A 120 -17.15 -40.53 -17.19
N PHE A 121 -16.03 -41.23 -17.28
CA PHE A 121 -14.82 -40.92 -16.51
C PHE A 121 -14.13 -39.62 -16.98
N LEU A 122 -14.18 -39.30 -18.28
CA LEU A 122 -13.68 -38.02 -18.81
C LEU A 122 -14.55 -36.83 -18.37
N VAL A 123 -15.88 -36.99 -18.35
CA VAL A 123 -16.80 -35.98 -17.79
C VAL A 123 -16.56 -35.81 -16.29
N ALA A 124 -16.38 -36.90 -15.54
CA ALA A 124 -16.04 -36.82 -14.12
C ALA A 124 -14.71 -36.08 -13.89
N SER A 125 -13.70 -36.32 -14.72
CA SER A 125 -12.44 -35.58 -14.68
C SER A 125 -12.62 -34.09 -14.91
N LEU A 126 -13.40 -33.69 -15.92
CA LEU A 126 -13.74 -32.30 -16.22
C LEU A 126 -14.46 -31.62 -15.04
N VAL A 127 -15.44 -32.30 -14.45
CA VAL A 127 -16.21 -31.78 -13.30
C VAL A 127 -15.30 -31.60 -12.08
N PHE A 128 -14.50 -32.59 -11.71
CA PHE A 128 -13.60 -32.45 -10.56
C PHE A 128 -12.50 -31.40 -10.80
N GLY A 129 -11.98 -31.30 -12.03
CA GLY A 129 -10.97 -30.31 -12.40
C GLY A 129 -11.51 -28.87 -12.32
N THR A 130 -12.71 -28.62 -12.84
CA THR A 130 -13.37 -27.30 -12.77
C THR A 130 -13.77 -26.91 -11.36
N ILE A 131 -14.26 -27.85 -10.55
CA ILE A 131 -14.54 -27.61 -9.12
C ILE A 131 -13.25 -27.30 -8.36
N SER A 132 -12.14 -28.01 -8.65
CA SER A 132 -10.83 -27.71 -8.05
C SER A 132 -10.38 -26.28 -8.33
N VAL A 133 -10.52 -25.81 -9.58
CA VAL A 133 -10.18 -24.44 -9.98
C VAL A 133 -11.03 -23.43 -9.21
N TYR A 134 -12.34 -23.66 -9.18
CA TYR A 134 -13.28 -22.76 -8.51
C TYR A 134 -12.98 -22.65 -7.01
N VAL A 135 -12.78 -23.78 -6.32
CA VAL A 135 -12.48 -23.80 -4.88
C VAL A 135 -11.13 -23.14 -4.60
N SER A 136 -10.09 -23.36 -5.42
CA SER A 136 -8.81 -22.65 -5.30
C SER A 136 -8.97 -21.13 -5.36
N PHE A 137 -9.74 -20.61 -6.33
CA PHE A 137 -9.95 -19.16 -6.46
C PHE A 137 -10.75 -18.56 -5.32
N VAL A 138 -11.81 -19.25 -4.86
CA VAL A 138 -12.61 -18.79 -3.72
C VAL A 138 -11.75 -18.74 -2.46
N LEU A 139 -10.97 -19.79 -2.20
CA LEU A 139 -10.11 -19.86 -1.02
C LEU A 139 -8.99 -18.82 -1.06
N GLN A 140 -8.43 -18.57 -2.24
CA GLN A 140 -7.44 -17.51 -2.47
C GLN A 140 -8.02 -16.12 -2.17
N GLN A 141 -9.27 -15.85 -2.57
CA GLN A 141 -9.94 -14.58 -2.29
C GLN A 141 -10.17 -14.38 -0.78
N GLU A 142 -10.56 -15.44 -0.06
CA GLU A 142 -10.77 -15.39 1.38
C GLU A 142 -9.45 -15.22 2.13
N ILE A 143 -8.41 -16.00 1.81
CA ILE A 143 -7.09 -15.87 2.43
C ILE A 143 -6.48 -14.49 2.18
N ASN A 144 -6.67 -13.90 0.99
CA ASN A 144 -6.18 -12.56 0.67
C ASN A 144 -6.97 -11.45 1.40
N GLY A 145 -8.23 -11.70 1.77
CA GLY A 145 -9.06 -10.78 2.55
C GLY A 145 -8.73 -10.71 4.04
N LEU A 146 -7.95 -11.66 4.58
CA LEU A 146 -7.54 -11.70 5.98
C LEU A 146 -6.25 -10.88 6.18
N PHE A 147 -6.36 -9.58 6.47
CA PHE A 147 -5.21 -8.67 6.50
C PHE A 147 -4.34 -8.78 7.75
N LYS A 148 -4.89 -9.21 8.90
CA LYS A 148 -4.14 -9.34 10.15
C LYS A 148 -3.79 -10.81 10.45
N PRO A 149 -2.62 -11.09 11.07
CA PRO A 149 -2.24 -12.43 11.50
C PRO A 149 -3.28 -13.07 12.42
N VAL A 150 -3.87 -12.27 13.32
CA VAL A 150 -4.90 -12.71 14.27
C VAL A 150 -6.17 -13.19 13.57
N ASP A 151 -6.56 -12.56 12.46
CA ASP A 151 -7.75 -12.95 11.69
C ASP A 151 -7.53 -14.29 10.97
N PHE A 152 -6.31 -14.51 10.47
CA PHE A 152 -5.90 -15.77 9.86
C PHE A 152 -5.83 -16.92 10.88
N VAL A 153 -5.30 -16.65 12.09
CA VAL A 153 -5.34 -17.61 13.20
C VAL A 153 -6.78 -17.92 13.59
N GLY A 154 -7.63 -16.90 13.68
CA GLY A 154 -9.06 -17.06 14.01
C GLY A 154 -9.81 -17.89 12.98
N TRP A 155 -9.47 -17.79 11.70
CA TRP A 155 -10.02 -18.64 10.64
C TRP A 155 -9.56 -20.11 10.75
N LEU A 156 -8.32 -20.34 11.19
CA LEU A 156 -7.74 -21.67 11.39
C LEU A 156 -8.19 -22.36 12.69
N SER A 157 -8.76 -21.63 13.64
CA SER A 157 -9.13 -22.13 14.97
C SER A 157 -10.62 -22.04 15.29
N ARG A 158 -11.10 -22.80 16.28
CA ARG A 158 -12.42 -22.65 16.89
C ARG A 158 -12.27 -22.05 18.29
N LEU A 159 -13.10 -21.06 18.64
CA LEU A 159 -13.19 -20.52 20.00
C LEU A 159 -14.18 -21.36 20.81
N ASN A 160 -13.79 -21.72 22.04
CA ASN A 160 -14.55 -22.61 22.91
C ASN A 160 -15.88 -21.95 23.37
N SER A 161 -16.95 -22.73 23.45
CA SER A 161 -18.34 -22.23 23.52
C SER A 161 -18.74 -21.51 24.81
N ASP A 162 -17.95 -21.59 25.89
CA ASP A 162 -18.28 -20.96 27.18
C ASP A 162 -17.87 -19.47 27.30
N GLU A 163 -17.08 -18.94 26.36
CA GLU A 163 -16.64 -17.52 26.39
C GLU A 163 -17.16 -16.66 25.22
N ALA A 164 -17.98 -17.23 24.33
CA ALA A 164 -18.61 -16.49 23.23
C ALA A 164 -19.51 -15.33 23.69
N SER A 165 -19.90 -15.29 24.97
CA SER A 165 -20.70 -14.24 25.59
C SER A 165 -19.89 -13.05 26.15
N ARG A 166 -18.55 -13.08 26.14
CA ARG A 166 -17.71 -12.01 26.76
C ARG A 166 -16.85 -11.20 25.80
N VAL A 167 -16.84 -11.51 24.50
CA VAL A 167 -16.09 -10.76 23.48
C VAL A 167 -17.07 -10.21 22.45
N PRO A 168 -17.08 -8.89 22.17
CA PRO A 168 -17.88 -8.34 21.08
C PRO A 168 -17.28 -8.82 19.75
N VAL A 169 -17.87 -9.87 19.19
CA VAL A 169 -17.45 -10.45 17.91
C VAL A 169 -17.62 -9.41 16.81
N TRP A 170 -16.51 -8.95 16.24
CA TRP A 170 -16.50 -8.18 15.00
C TRP A 170 -16.59 -9.15 13.82
N VAL A 171 -17.81 -9.57 13.47
CA VAL A 171 -18.05 -10.26 12.19
C VAL A 171 -17.97 -9.19 11.09
N PRO A 172 -17.20 -9.38 10.00
CA PRO A 172 -17.28 -8.53 8.82
C PRO A 172 -18.74 -8.40 8.37
N ARG A 173 -19.24 -7.16 8.22
CA ARG A 173 -20.65 -6.79 7.97
C ARG A 173 -21.35 -7.43 6.74
N ARG A 174 -20.72 -8.38 6.03
CA ARG A 174 -21.36 -9.15 4.95
C ARG A 174 -22.12 -10.39 5.41
N PHE A 175 -22.02 -10.79 6.69
CA PHE A 175 -22.62 -12.04 7.19
C PHE A 175 -23.23 -11.92 8.61
N ALA A 176 -23.95 -10.84 8.92
CA ALA A 176 -24.79 -10.80 10.12
C ALA A 176 -26.24 -11.21 9.77
N PRO A 177 -26.87 -12.19 10.46
CA PRO A 177 -28.29 -12.48 10.31
C PRO A 177 -29.15 -11.32 10.85
N PRO A 178 -30.41 -11.16 10.42
CA PRO A 178 -31.33 -10.20 11.01
C PRO A 178 -31.79 -10.74 12.38
N LEU A 179 -31.04 -10.47 13.44
CA LEU A 179 -31.51 -10.77 14.80
C LEU A 179 -32.64 -9.81 15.17
N ARG A 180 -33.85 -10.37 15.24
CA ARG A 180 -35.04 -9.78 15.84
C ARG A 180 -34.74 -9.31 17.27
N ARG A 181 -35.38 -8.19 17.63
CA ARG A 181 -35.64 -7.67 18.98
C ARG A 181 -35.49 -8.71 20.09
N ILE A 182 -34.61 -8.45 21.04
CA ILE A 182 -34.88 -8.33 22.48
C ILE A 182 -33.74 -7.46 23.04
N ALA A 183 -34.04 -6.17 23.23
CA ALA A 183 -33.25 -5.26 24.06
C ALA A 183 -34.27 -4.42 24.83
N THR A 184 -34.64 -4.88 26.02
CA THR A 184 -35.29 -4.04 27.02
C THR A 184 -34.35 -3.94 28.20
N GLY A 185 -33.81 -2.73 28.36
CA GLY A 185 -33.19 -2.26 29.60
C GLY A 185 -31.73 -2.63 29.78
N LEU A 186 -30.82 -1.71 29.46
CA LEU A 186 -29.74 -1.26 30.36
C LEU A 186 -29.01 -0.05 29.74
N SER A 187 -28.72 0.93 30.60
CA SER A 187 -28.38 2.31 30.30
C SER A 187 -26.92 2.53 29.84
N VAL A 188 -26.75 3.55 29.00
CA VAL A 188 -25.51 3.98 28.29
C VAL A 188 -24.41 4.53 29.22
N SER A 189 -24.55 4.51 30.55
CA SER A 189 -23.61 5.15 31.48
C SER A 189 -22.55 4.23 32.10
N THR A 190 -22.55 2.91 31.85
CA THR A 190 -21.60 1.99 32.50
C THR A 190 -20.47 1.48 31.58
N VAL A 191 -20.49 1.82 30.29
CA VAL A 191 -19.47 1.35 29.32
C VAL A 191 -18.18 2.19 29.34
N GLN A 192 -18.17 3.35 29.99
CA GLN A 192 -17.02 4.27 29.98
C GLN A 192 -15.97 4.02 31.08
N GLN A 193 -16.19 3.07 31.99
CA GLN A 193 -15.36 2.92 33.21
C GLN A 193 -14.64 1.56 33.36
N ALA A 194 -14.70 0.70 32.33
CA ALA A 194 -14.08 -0.64 32.36
C ALA A 194 -12.87 -0.81 31.40
N THR A 195 -12.40 0.24 30.72
CA THR A 195 -11.23 0.17 29.82
C THR A 195 -9.92 0.68 30.41
N SER A 196 -9.91 1.01 31.70
CA SER A 196 -8.68 1.23 32.48
C SER A 196 -8.54 0.09 33.47
N ASN A 197 -7.50 -0.73 33.30
CA ASN A 197 -7.09 -1.87 34.14
C ASN A 197 -7.58 -3.26 33.69
N THR A 198 -7.01 -3.76 32.59
CA THR A 198 -6.66 -5.18 32.48
C THR A 198 -5.31 -5.32 31.78
N GLN A 199 -4.24 -4.99 32.52
CA GLN A 199 -3.04 -5.83 32.49
C GLN A 199 -3.42 -7.12 33.21
N LEU A 200 -3.78 -8.15 32.46
CA LEU A 200 -3.98 -9.50 32.97
C LEU A 200 -3.39 -10.44 31.92
N GLU A 201 -2.23 -10.97 32.29
CA GLU A 201 -1.65 -12.25 31.90
C GLU A 201 -1.82 -12.73 30.46
N GLN A 202 -0.67 -12.93 29.80
CA GLN A 202 -0.51 -13.89 28.71
C GLN A 202 -0.83 -15.31 29.23
N GLY A 203 -2.10 -15.60 29.48
CA GLY A 203 -2.61 -16.93 29.68
C GLY A 203 -2.82 -17.59 28.32
N MET A 204 -2.21 -18.76 28.12
CA MET A 204 -2.41 -19.61 26.96
C MET A 204 -3.91 -19.78 26.66
N VAL A 205 -4.41 -19.10 25.62
CA VAL A 205 -5.72 -19.39 25.05
C VAL A 205 -5.60 -20.76 24.39
N ASN A 206 -6.27 -21.78 24.92
CA ASN A 206 -6.38 -23.09 24.27
C ASN A 206 -7.14 -22.93 22.95
N ARG A 207 -6.39 -22.80 21.84
CA ARG A 207 -6.90 -22.70 20.48
C ARG A 207 -7.03 -24.12 19.91
N GLU A 208 -8.24 -24.57 19.59
CA GLU A 208 -8.45 -25.86 18.92
C GLU A 208 -8.41 -25.68 17.39
N PRO A 209 -7.78 -26.61 16.62
CA PRO A 209 -7.75 -26.55 15.16
C PRO A 209 -9.14 -26.71 14.54
N SER A 210 -9.45 -25.89 13.54
CA SER A 210 -10.72 -25.93 12.82
C SER A 210 -10.73 -27.04 11.75
N PRO A 211 -11.55 -28.10 11.89
CA PRO A 211 -11.64 -29.15 10.88
C PRO A 211 -12.26 -28.65 9.55
N VAL A 212 -13.02 -27.56 9.61
CA VAL A 212 -13.60 -26.92 8.42
C VAL A 212 -12.50 -26.24 7.60
N ALA A 213 -11.57 -25.54 8.27
CA ALA A 213 -10.43 -24.94 7.61
C ALA A 213 -9.51 -26.02 7.00
N ALA A 214 -9.28 -27.12 7.71
CA ALA A 214 -8.51 -28.27 7.21
C ALA A 214 -9.10 -28.85 5.91
N ILE A 215 -10.42 -29.04 5.87
CA ILE A 215 -11.13 -29.52 4.68
C ILE A 215 -10.99 -28.53 3.53
N MET A 216 -11.22 -27.23 3.78
CA MET A 216 -11.13 -26.21 2.73
C MET A 216 -9.73 -26.12 2.13
N LEU A 217 -8.67 -26.24 2.94
CA LEU A 217 -7.29 -26.23 2.46
C LEU A 217 -6.89 -27.50 1.71
N ALA A 218 -7.45 -28.66 2.07
CA ALA A 218 -7.17 -29.93 1.39
C ALA A 218 -7.96 -30.13 0.08
N ALA A 219 -9.18 -29.59 0.02
CA ALA A 219 -10.16 -29.86 -1.03
C ALA A 219 -9.63 -29.62 -2.46
N PRO A 220 -8.94 -28.50 -2.79
CA PRO A 220 -8.45 -28.26 -4.15
C PRO A 220 -7.47 -29.35 -4.61
N SER A 221 -6.48 -29.67 -3.79
CA SER A 221 -5.47 -30.68 -4.13
C SER A 221 -6.06 -32.09 -4.24
N GLY A 222 -7.05 -32.43 -3.40
CA GLY A 222 -7.75 -33.70 -3.43
C GLY A 222 -8.62 -33.86 -4.69
N LEU A 223 -9.38 -32.81 -5.05
CA LEU A 223 -10.20 -32.78 -6.26
C LEU A 223 -9.37 -32.85 -7.54
N LEU A 224 -8.22 -32.17 -7.58
CA LEU A 224 -7.26 -32.30 -8.68
C LEU A 224 -6.75 -33.74 -8.83
N GLY A 225 -6.43 -34.41 -7.71
CA GLY A 225 -6.02 -35.82 -7.72
C GLY A 225 -7.11 -36.76 -8.24
N LEU A 226 -8.37 -36.54 -7.85
CA LEU A 226 -9.53 -37.29 -8.36
C LEU A 226 -9.76 -37.03 -9.85
N SER A 227 -9.62 -35.78 -10.29
CA SER A 227 -9.74 -35.37 -11.69
C SER A 227 -8.70 -36.08 -12.57
N LEU A 228 -7.44 -36.09 -12.15
CA LEU A 228 -6.35 -36.71 -12.89
C LEU A 228 -6.49 -38.24 -12.95
N ASN A 229 -6.89 -38.87 -11.85
CA ASN A 229 -7.14 -40.32 -11.83
C ASN A 229 -8.33 -40.70 -12.73
N ALA A 230 -9.43 -39.95 -12.68
CA ALA A 230 -10.59 -40.18 -13.55
C ALA A 230 -10.21 -40.01 -15.04
N PHE A 231 -9.39 -39.01 -15.38
CA PHE A 231 -8.88 -38.83 -16.74
C PHE A 231 -8.10 -40.04 -17.23
N LEU A 232 -7.13 -40.50 -16.42
CA LEU A 232 -6.27 -41.63 -16.80
C LEU A 232 -7.07 -42.92 -16.95
N ILE A 233 -8.08 -43.15 -16.11
CA ILE A 233 -8.96 -44.33 -16.25
C ILE A 233 -9.80 -44.21 -17.51
N GLY A 234 -10.45 -43.06 -17.75
CA GLY A 234 -11.29 -42.84 -18.92
C GLY A 234 -10.53 -42.97 -20.24
N PHE A 235 -9.33 -42.39 -20.31
CA PHE A 235 -8.47 -42.47 -21.48
C PHE A 235 -7.90 -43.88 -21.69
N GLY A 236 -7.58 -44.61 -20.61
CA GLY A 236 -7.15 -46.01 -20.68
C GLY A 236 -8.24 -46.94 -21.22
N ILE A 237 -9.50 -46.75 -20.78
CA ILE A 237 -10.65 -47.51 -21.30
C ILE A 237 -10.86 -47.20 -22.79
N TYR A 238 -10.77 -45.93 -23.18
CA TYR A 238 -10.86 -45.52 -24.58
C TYR A 238 -9.80 -46.21 -25.46
N LEU A 239 -8.52 -46.19 -25.06
CA LEU A 239 -7.44 -46.88 -25.78
C LEU A 239 -7.64 -48.40 -25.83
N GLY A 240 -8.19 -48.99 -24.77
CA GLY A 240 -8.58 -50.41 -24.75
C GLY A 240 -9.65 -50.74 -25.78
N CYS A 241 -10.68 -49.89 -25.92
CA CYS A 241 -11.71 -50.04 -26.95
C CYS A 241 -11.15 -49.83 -28.36
N VAL A 242 -10.25 -48.87 -28.56
CA VAL A 242 -9.59 -48.62 -29.86
C VAL A 242 -8.81 -49.85 -30.32
N HIS A 243 -8.10 -50.53 -29.40
CA HIS A 243 -7.43 -51.78 -29.70
C HIS A 243 -8.41 -52.95 -29.94
N GLY A 244 -9.41 -53.13 -29.06
CA GLY A 244 -10.34 -54.26 -29.10
C GLY A 244 -11.27 -54.23 -30.32
N GLY A 245 -11.72 -53.04 -30.74
CA GLY A 245 -12.65 -52.84 -31.85
C GLY A 245 -12.01 -52.41 -33.17
N ASN A 246 -10.69 -52.19 -33.21
CA ASN A 246 -9.97 -51.60 -34.37
C ASN A 246 -10.61 -50.30 -34.87
N LEU A 247 -11.00 -49.42 -33.95
CA LEU A 247 -11.80 -48.22 -34.20
C LEU A 247 -11.09 -47.15 -35.06
N ILE A 248 -9.77 -47.29 -35.27
CA ILE A 248 -8.96 -46.43 -36.14
C ILE A 248 -8.14 -47.33 -37.07
N PRO A 249 -8.60 -47.56 -38.32
CA PRO A 249 -7.96 -48.51 -39.25
C PRO A 249 -6.52 -48.16 -39.61
N GLU A 250 -6.14 -46.88 -39.54
CA GLU A 250 -4.84 -46.35 -39.96
C GLU A 250 -3.64 -46.92 -39.18
N TYR A 251 -3.82 -47.31 -37.92
CA TYR A 251 -2.72 -47.79 -37.06
C TYR A 251 -2.55 -49.31 -37.06
N GLY A 252 -3.51 -50.06 -37.63
CA GLY A 252 -3.57 -51.51 -37.56
C GLY A 252 -3.69 -52.08 -36.13
N LYS A 253 -4.00 -53.38 -36.04
CA LYS A 253 -4.22 -54.07 -34.74
C LYS A 253 -2.97 -54.13 -33.86
N ARG A 254 -1.77 -54.17 -34.47
CA ARG A 254 -0.48 -54.20 -33.75
C ARG A 254 -0.03 -52.81 -33.30
N GLY A 255 -0.31 -51.75 -34.07
CA GLY A 255 0.03 -50.37 -33.69
C GLY A 255 -0.82 -49.86 -32.52
N SER A 256 -2.14 -50.11 -32.56
CA SER A 256 -3.04 -49.79 -31.44
C SER A 256 -2.68 -50.51 -30.14
N LEU A 257 -2.21 -51.76 -30.22
CA LEU A 257 -1.70 -52.51 -29.05
C LEU A 257 -0.44 -51.87 -28.46
N GLY A 258 0.50 -51.44 -29.32
CA GLY A 258 1.72 -50.76 -28.89
C GLY A 258 1.43 -49.46 -28.14
N ILE A 259 0.45 -48.68 -28.59
CA ILE A 259 0.00 -47.44 -27.93
C ILE A 259 -0.60 -47.74 -26.54
N LEU A 260 -1.44 -48.77 -26.43
CA LEU A 260 -2.03 -49.18 -25.15
C LEU A 260 -0.96 -49.67 -24.16
N ILE A 261 0.00 -50.47 -24.61
CA ILE A 261 1.10 -50.96 -23.76
C ILE A 261 1.96 -49.79 -23.29
N PHE A 262 2.33 -48.88 -24.19
CA PHE A 262 3.11 -47.69 -23.84
C PHE A 262 2.38 -46.83 -22.82
N TYR A 263 1.06 -46.63 -22.99
CA TYR A 263 0.23 -45.90 -22.03
C TYR A 263 0.22 -46.56 -20.65
N ILE A 264 0.00 -47.88 -20.58
CA ILE A 264 -0.02 -48.63 -19.31
C ILE A 264 1.34 -48.55 -18.61
N VAL A 265 2.44 -48.74 -19.36
CA VAL A 265 3.80 -48.63 -18.81
C VAL A 265 4.07 -47.21 -18.32
N ALA A 266 3.71 -46.17 -19.09
CA ALA A 266 3.88 -44.78 -18.69
C ALA A 266 3.11 -44.46 -17.40
N VAL A 267 1.84 -44.87 -17.29
CA VAL A 267 1.02 -44.63 -16.09
C VAL A 267 1.57 -45.36 -14.86
N ILE A 268 2.11 -46.57 -15.02
CA ILE A 268 2.71 -47.35 -13.93
C ILE A 268 4.06 -46.75 -13.49
N VAL A 269 4.91 -46.35 -14.44
CA VAL A 269 6.27 -45.82 -14.18
C VAL A 269 6.23 -44.39 -13.61
N VAL A 270 5.21 -43.59 -13.94
CA VAL A 270 5.08 -42.18 -13.51
C VAL A 270 4.56 -42.00 -12.06
N ARG A 271 4.19 -43.08 -11.35
CA ARG A 271 3.92 -43.00 -9.89
C ARG A 271 5.23 -42.77 -9.11
N ARG A 272 5.73 -41.52 -9.09
CA ARG A 272 6.88 -41.11 -8.28
C ARG A 272 6.55 -41.16 -6.79
N VAL A 273 7.51 -41.69 -6.04
CA VAL A 273 7.48 -41.82 -4.57
C VAL A 273 7.53 -40.43 -3.92
N LYS A 274 6.63 -40.17 -2.96
CA LYS A 274 6.54 -38.91 -2.21
C LYS A 274 7.79 -38.69 -1.34
N CYS A 275 8.33 -37.47 -1.35
CA CYS A 275 9.43 -37.02 -0.49
C CYS A 275 8.96 -36.92 0.97
N ASP A 276 9.83 -37.27 1.91
CA ASP A 276 9.59 -37.23 3.36
C ASP A 276 10.10 -35.94 4.04
N GLU A 277 10.57 -34.97 3.25
CA GLU A 277 10.91 -33.58 3.65
C GLU A 277 12.00 -33.43 4.74
N ALA A 278 12.70 -34.50 5.13
CA ALA A 278 13.83 -34.45 6.05
C ALA A 278 15.01 -33.62 5.47
N ARG A 279 15.67 -32.81 6.32
CA ARG A 279 16.84 -31.98 5.96
C ARG A 279 18.12 -32.54 6.61
N PRO A 280 19.29 -32.47 5.95
CA PRO A 280 19.59 -31.82 4.67
C PRO A 280 19.29 -32.67 3.40
N ALA A 281 18.97 -33.96 3.54
CA ALA A 281 18.55 -34.83 2.45
C ALA A 281 17.45 -35.80 2.90
N CYS A 282 16.54 -36.14 1.98
CA CYS A 282 15.41 -37.04 2.23
C CYS A 282 15.89 -38.47 2.54
N THR A 283 15.32 -39.15 3.55
CA THR A 283 15.79 -40.48 4.03
C THR A 283 15.69 -41.56 2.94
N ARG A 284 14.72 -41.41 2.03
CA ARG A 284 14.56 -42.29 0.87
C ARG A 284 15.57 -42.03 -0.26
N CYS A 285 16.12 -40.82 -0.33
CA CYS A 285 17.15 -40.43 -1.28
C CYS A 285 18.51 -41.00 -0.86
N THR A 286 18.82 -40.89 0.44
CA THR A 286 20.04 -41.46 1.05
C THR A 286 20.06 -42.99 1.04
N SER A 287 18.94 -43.65 1.35
CA SER A 287 18.88 -45.12 1.36
C SER A 287 18.95 -45.78 -0.03
N THR A 288 18.65 -45.04 -1.10
CA THR A 288 18.67 -45.58 -2.48
C THR A 288 19.87 -45.11 -3.31
N GLY A 289 20.83 -44.40 -2.71
CA GLY A 289 22.05 -43.93 -3.39
C GLY A 289 21.80 -42.87 -4.46
N ARG A 290 20.62 -42.23 -4.47
CA ARG A 290 20.26 -41.18 -5.44
C ARG A 290 20.65 -39.80 -4.90
N LYS A 291 21.15 -38.92 -5.77
CA LYS A 291 21.41 -37.52 -5.42
C LYS A 291 20.08 -36.83 -5.12
N CYS A 292 19.90 -36.36 -3.89
CA CYS A 292 18.75 -35.57 -3.50
C CYS A 292 18.93 -34.16 -4.07
N ASP A 293 17.95 -33.65 -4.84
CA ASP A 293 17.92 -32.26 -5.32
C ASP A 293 17.60 -31.27 -4.18
N GLY A 294 18.07 -31.54 -2.95
CA GLY A 294 17.66 -30.87 -1.72
C GLY A 294 17.74 -29.33 -1.76
N TYR A 295 17.07 -28.71 -0.78
CA TYR A 295 16.96 -27.27 -0.61
C TYR A 295 18.31 -26.54 -0.76
N GLN A 296 18.32 -25.46 -1.55
CA GLN A 296 19.51 -24.66 -1.84
C GLN A 296 20.18 -24.20 -0.54
N MET A 297 21.33 -24.80 -0.24
CA MET A 297 22.26 -24.33 0.78
C MET A 297 23.24 -23.38 0.09
N ASN A 298 23.19 -22.10 0.45
CA ASN A 298 24.25 -21.14 0.13
C ASN A 298 25.51 -21.54 0.90
N ILE A 299 26.49 -22.10 0.20
CA ILE A 299 27.84 -22.30 0.75
C ILE A 299 28.66 -21.04 0.40
N PRO A 300 29.23 -20.32 1.38
CA PRO A 300 30.13 -19.21 1.11
C PRO A 300 31.43 -19.74 0.46
N SER A 301 31.82 -19.15 -0.66
CA SER A 301 33.16 -19.39 -1.24
C SER A 301 34.17 -18.42 -0.59
N PRO A 302 35.44 -18.82 -0.38
CA PRO A 302 36.39 -18.03 0.40
C PRO A 302 36.99 -16.87 -0.40
N ASP A 303 37.05 -15.74 0.29
CA ASP A 303 37.95 -14.58 0.14
C ASP A 303 38.82 -14.47 -1.12
N SER A 304 38.51 -13.42 -1.91
CA SER A 304 39.57 -12.60 -2.52
C SER A 304 39.37 -11.15 -2.09
N SER A 305 40.16 -10.75 -1.10
CA SER A 305 40.31 -9.41 -0.58
C SER A 305 40.87 -8.45 -1.64
N SER A 306 40.17 -7.34 -1.90
CA SER A 306 40.76 -6.00 -1.85
C SER A 306 39.66 -4.91 -1.94
N PRO A 307 39.58 -3.99 -0.97
CA PRO A 307 38.70 -2.83 -1.08
C PRO A 307 39.45 -1.73 -1.85
N LYS A 308 39.03 -1.45 -3.09
CA LYS A 308 39.36 -0.18 -3.74
C LYS A 308 38.19 0.77 -3.56
N SER A 309 38.30 1.58 -2.52
CA SER A 309 37.58 2.83 -2.36
C SER A 309 37.91 3.75 -3.54
N ALA A 310 37.09 3.72 -4.58
CA ALA A 310 37.06 4.75 -5.61
C ALA A 310 35.60 5.19 -5.74
N ILE A 311 35.33 6.39 -5.25
CA ILE A 311 34.07 7.11 -5.43
C ILE A 311 33.85 7.20 -6.94
N SER A 312 32.88 6.44 -7.46
CA SER A 312 32.54 6.47 -8.88
C SER A 312 31.44 7.51 -9.11
N SER A 313 31.62 8.31 -10.17
CA SER A 313 30.72 9.39 -10.59
C SER A 313 29.38 8.84 -11.13
N PRO A 314 28.30 9.63 -11.17
CA PRO A 314 26.99 9.18 -11.68
C PRO A 314 27.02 8.53 -13.07
N ALA A 315 28.01 8.89 -13.89
CA ALA A 315 28.24 8.33 -15.22
C ALA A 315 28.54 6.81 -15.24
N SER A 316 29.09 6.24 -14.16
CA SER A 316 29.34 4.79 -14.06
C SER A 316 28.05 3.98 -13.84
N ILE A 317 26.98 4.60 -13.33
CA ILE A 317 25.70 3.91 -13.13
C ILE A 317 25.00 3.71 -14.47
N ILE A 318 25.03 4.73 -15.33
CA ILE A 318 24.40 4.69 -16.66
C ILE A 318 25.03 3.57 -17.51
N SER A 319 26.33 3.31 -17.39
CA SER A 319 26.99 2.20 -18.12
C SER A 319 26.59 0.80 -17.62
N THR A 320 26.01 0.69 -16.41
CA THR A 320 25.44 -0.57 -15.89
C THR A 320 24.10 -0.89 -16.56
N TYR A 321 23.40 0.11 -17.09
CA TYR A 321 22.19 -0.06 -17.89
C TYR A 321 22.58 -0.20 -19.36
N THR A 322 23.04 -1.40 -19.73
CA THR A 322 23.74 -1.64 -21.00
C THR A 322 22.87 -1.54 -22.24
N THR A 323 21.54 -1.52 -22.15
CA THR A 323 20.57 -0.98 -23.15
C THR A 323 19.13 -1.36 -22.77
N GLY A 324 18.19 -0.40 -22.72
CA GLY A 324 16.75 -0.67 -22.52
C GLY A 324 15.93 0.51 -21.99
N PRO A 325 14.61 0.34 -21.80
CA PRO A 325 13.72 1.35 -21.19
C PRO A 325 14.17 1.82 -19.81
N GLU A 326 14.84 0.95 -19.05
CA GLU A 326 15.35 1.23 -17.70
C GLU A 326 16.43 2.32 -17.68
N ALA A 327 17.34 2.33 -18.67
CA ALA A 327 18.38 3.36 -18.82
C ALA A 327 17.75 4.74 -19.04
N ARG A 328 16.71 4.81 -19.88
CA ARG A 328 15.95 6.04 -20.13
C ARG A 328 15.26 6.53 -18.85
N SER A 329 14.62 5.64 -18.09
CA SER A 329 13.98 6.01 -16.83
C SER A 329 14.99 6.52 -15.81
N PHE A 330 16.15 5.89 -15.71
CA PHE A 330 17.21 6.38 -14.82
C PHE A 330 17.76 7.74 -15.26
N GLN A 331 17.94 7.95 -16.58
CA GLN A 331 18.31 9.25 -17.11
C GLN A 331 17.25 10.31 -16.82
N PHE A 332 15.97 9.97 -16.99
CA PHE A 332 14.85 10.84 -16.66
C PHE A 332 14.83 11.20 -15.16
N PHE A 333 15.13 10.24 -14.28
CA PHE A 333 15.27 10.51 -12.86
C PHE A 333 16.32 11.59 -12.60
N ILE A 334 17.51 11.47 -13.22
CA ILE A 334 18.59 12.44 -13.06
C ILE A 334 18.23 13.81 -13.65
N GLU A 335 17.73 13.85 -14.88
CA GLU A 335 17.51 15.10 -15.62
C GLU A 335 16.24 15.86 -15.22
N LYS A 336 15.24 15.17 -14.67
CA LYS A 336 13.93 15.76 -14.36
C LYS A 336 13.54 15.59 -12.90
N THR A 337 13.60 14.39 -12.35
CA THR A 337 13.16 14.16 -10.96
C THR A 337 14.09 14.86 -9.97
N LEU A 338 15.41 14.69 -10.09
CA LEU A 338 16.38 15.33 -9.19
C LEU A 338 16.36 16.86 -9.31
N VAL A 339 16.25 17.39 -10.52
CA VAL A 339 16.13 18.84 -10.76
C VAL A 339 14.91 19.41 -10.03
N ASN A 340 13.76 18.73 -10.13
CA ASN A 340 12.57 19.17 -9.39
C ASN A 340 12.74 19.02 -7.87
N PHE A 341 13.39 17.97 -7.38
CA PHE A 341 13.64 17.79 -5.95
C PHE A 341 14.57 18.86 -5.36
N GLN A 342 15.36 19.51 -6.22
CA GLN A 342 16.26 20.60 -5.87
C GLN A 342 15.71 21.99 -6.23
N THR A 343 14.39 22.13 -6.39
CA THR A 343 13.73 23.41 -6.76
C THR A 343 14.12 24.56 -5.82
N PHE A 344 14.32 24.27 -4.53
CA PHE A 344 14.65 25.27 -3.51
C PHE A 344 16.02 25.05 -2.88
N PHE A 345 16.35 23.80 -2.55
CA PHE A 345 17.55 23.50 -1.78
C PHE A 345 18.35 22.38 -2.46
N PRO A 346 19.68 22.45 -2.46
CA PRO A 346 20.49 21.30 -2.80
C PRO A 346 20.20 20.17 -1.80
N ASP A 347 20.18 18.94 -2.30
CA ASP A 347 19.85 17.76 -1.50
C ASP A 347 20.82 16.60 -1.79
N ASP A 348 21.69 16.33 -0.82
CA ASP A 348 22.71 15.28 -0.90
C ASP A 348 22.13 13.86 -0.82
N LEU A 349 20.94 13.71 -0.23
CA LEU A 349 20.27 12.41 -0.13
C LEU A 349 19.95 11.92 -1.54
N TRP A 350 19.20 12.71 -2.30
CA TRP A 350 18.70 12.29 -3.60
C TRP A 350 19.77 12.34 -4.68
N ASN A 351 20.63 13.37 -4.68
CA ASN A 351 21.63 13.58 -5.72
C ASN A 351 22.85 12.67 -5.61
N THR A 352 23.16 12.21 -4.40
CA THR A 352 24.39 11.44 -4.14
C THR A 352 24.07 10.10 -3.52
N ARG A 353 23.42 10.08 -2.34
CA ARG A 353 23.29 8.83 -1.56
C ARG A 353 22.34 7.83 -2.18
N VAL A 354 21.17 8.25 -2.66
CA VAL A 354 20.20 7.37 -3.33
C VAL A 354 20.82 6.74 -4.57
N LEU A 355 21.57 7.52 -5.37
CA LEU A 355 22.27 7.01 -6.54
C LEU A 355 23.37 6.01 -6.16
N GLN A 356 24.15 6.29 -5.11
CA GLN A 356 25.19 5.37 -4.60
C GLN A 356 24.59 4.06 -4.07
N VAL A 357 23.50 4.11 -3.32
CA VAL A 357 22.83 2.90 -2.83
C VAL A 357 22.15 2.13 -3.96
N ALA A 358 21.64 2.82 -5.00
CA ALA A 358 21.11 2.17 -6.19
C ALA A 358 22.16 1.35 -6.97
N GLN A 359 23.46 1.67 -6.85
CA GLN A 359 24.54 0.86 -7.46
C GLN A 359 24.71 -0.49 -6.77
N SER A 360 24.50 -0.56 -5.45
CA SER A 360 24.78 -1.75 -4.64
C SER A 360 23.53 -2.54 -4.27
N ALA A 361 22.34 -1.92 -4.29
CA ALA A 361 21.08 -2.54 -3.89
C ALA A 361 20.04 -2.51 -5.02
N GLU A 362 19.72 -3.68 -5.58
CA GLU A 362 18.74 -3.84 -6.67
C GLU A 362 17.33 -3.37 -6.28
N CYS A 363 16.95 -3.44 -5.00
CA CYS A 363 15.65 -2.92 -4.54
C CYS A 363 15.53 -1.40 -4.73
N ILE A 364 16.57 -0.62 -4.37
CA ILE A 364 16.60 0.83 -4.55
C ILE A 364 16.67 1.19 -6.02
N LYS A 365 17.47 0.46 -6.79
CA LYS A 365 17.56 0.61 -8.24
C LYS A 365 16.20 0.49 -8.92
N ASN A 366 15.47 -0.60 -8.65
CA ASN A 366 14.12 -0.81 -9.19
C ASN A 366 13.12 0.25 -8.68
N ALA A 367 13.22 0.66 -7.42
CA ALA A 367 12.34 1.69 -6.85
C ALA A 367 12.55 3.06 -7.54
N VAL A 368 13.80 3.46 -7.80
CA VAL A 368 14.14 4.70 -8.51
C VAL A 368 13.61 4.68 -9.95
N VAL A 369 13.77 3.56 -10.65
CA VAL A 369 13.21 3.39 -12.01
C VAL A 369 11.67 3.50 -11.99
N ALA A 370 11.00 2.87 -11.02
CA ALA A 370 9.56 3.00 -10.86
C ALA A 370 9.13 4.46 -10.59
N LEU A 371 9.83 5.16 -9.69
CA LEU A 371 9.59 6.57 -9.40
C LEU A 371 9.73 7.45 -10.64
N ALA A 372 10.75 7.21 -11.46
CA ALA A 372 10.95 7.92 -12.71
C ALA A 372 9.75 7.76 -13.66
N TYR A 373 9.25 6.53 -13.83
CA TYR A 373 8.07 6.27 -14.66
C TYR A 373 6.83 7.00 -14.12
N TYR A 374 6.56 6.91 -12.83
CA TYR A 374 5.39 7.59 -12.24
C TYR A 374 5.50 9.11 -12.34
N HIS A 375 6.71 9.66 -12.23
CA HIS A 375 6.94 11.09 -12.43
C HIS A 375 6.75 11.51 -13.90
N GLU A 376 7.23 10.72 -14.87
CA GLU A 376 6.98 10.97 -16.30
C GLU A 376 5.47 10.94 -16.64
N LEU A 377 4.72 10.00 -16.06
CA LEU A 377 3.26 9.91 -16.19
C LEU A 377 2.55 11.12 -15.56
N TYR A 378 3.05 11.62 -14.43
CA TYR A 378 2.54 12.83 -13.80
C TYR A 378 2.75 14.06 -14.70
N LEU A 379 3.97 14.26 -15.21
CA LEU A 379 4.29 15.39 -16.08
C LEU A 379 3.48 15.38 -17.38
N SER A 380 3.30 14.22 -17.99
CA SER A 380 2.52 14.03 -19.23
C SER A 380 1.00 14.06 -19.04
N HIS A 381 0.49 14.22 -17.80
CA HIS A 381 -0.94 14.14 -17.48
C HIS A 381 -1.56 12.75 -17.79
N GLN A 382 -0.75 11.72 -17.98
CA GLN A 382 -1.19 10.36 -18.27
C GLN A 382 -1.38 9.49 -17.02
N GLN A 383 -1.09 10.03 -15.83
CA GLN A 383 -1.25 9.33 -14.54
C GLN A 383 -2.63 8.67 -14.34
N TRP A 384 -3.69 9.25 -14.93
CA TRP A 384 -5.06 8.74 -14.85
C TRP A 384 -5.48 7.87 -16.04
N GLN A 385 -4.71 7.90 -17.13
CA GLN A 385 -5.03 7.19 -18.37
C GLN A 385 -4.43 5.79 -18.42
N GLN A 386 -3.41 5.50 -17.62
CA GLN A 386 -2.83 4.17 -17.47
C GLN A 386 -2.58 3.86 -15.99
N LEU A 387 -3.65 3.46 -15.29
CA LEU A 387 -3.62 3.04 -13.87
C LEU A 387 -2.68 1.84 -13.62
N GLU A 388 -2.22 1.19 -14.69
CA GLU A 388 -1.28 0.08 -14.68
C GLU A 388 -0.29 0.27 -15.84
N SER A 389 0.59 1.26 -15.77
CA SER A 389 1.79 1.22 -16.62
C SER A 389 2.55 -0.05 -16.26
N VAL A 390 2.39 -1.09 -17.08
CA VAL A 390 2.97 -2.42 -16.88
C VAL A 390 4.46 -2.34 -16.54
N PRO A 391 5.26 -1.45 -17.19
CA PRO A 391 6.66 -1.24 -16.79
C PRO A 391 6.82 -0.67 -15.37
N ALA A 392 6.08 0.38 -15.01
CA ALA A 392 6.21 1.04 -13.70
C ALA A 392 5.84 0.10 -12.55
N LEU A 393 4.71 -0.61 -12.69
CA LEU A 393 4.22 -1.56 -11.69
C LEU A 393 5.14 -2.78 -11.58
N LYS A 394 5.72 -3.24 -12.69
CA LYS A 394 6.73 -4.30 -12.68
C LYS A 394 7.92 -3.92 -11.81
N HIS A 395 8.52 -2.74 -12.01
CA HIS A 395 9.68 -2.30 -11.22
C HIS A 395 9.32 -2.04 -9.76
N TYR A 396 8.14 -1.50 -9.48
CA TYR A 396 7.63 -1.36 -8.12
C TYR A 396 7.54 -2.71 -7.40
N ASN A 397 6.96 -3.72 -8.04
CA ASN A 397 6.83 -5.07 -7.47
C ASN A 397 8.18 -5.80 -7.36
N LEU A 398 9.08 -5.58 -8.31
CA LEU A 398 10.46 -6.10 -8.23
C LEU A 398 11.18 -5.49 -7.03
N ALA A 399 11.07 -4.18 -6.82
CA ALA A 399 11.68 -3.54 -5.66
C ALA A 399 11.18 -4.14 -4.33
N ILE A 400 9.87 -4.38 -4.20
CA ILE A 400 9.28 -5.06 -3.03
C ILE A 400 9.82 -6.48 -2.89
N LYS A 401 9.84 -7.26 -3.98
CA LYS A 401 10.33 -8.64 -3.97
C LYS A 401 11.78 -8.73 -3.49
N GLU A 402 12.64 -7.85 -4.00
CA GLU A 402 14.05 -7.79 -3.59
C GLU A 402 14.19 -7.35 -2.13
N LEU A 403 13.38 -6.40 -1.66
CA LEU A 403 13.36 -5.95 -0.27
C LEU A 403 12.92 -7.05 0.71
N LEU A 404 12.01 -7.92 0.29
CA LEU A 404 11.49 -9.04 1.09
C LEU A 404 12.33 -10.32 0.95
N SER A 405 13.35 -10.32 0.10
CA SER A 405 14.23 -11.48 -0.05
C SER A 405 15.00 -11.73 1.27
N PRO A 406 15.15 -12.99 1.70
CA PRO A 406 15.80 -13.29 2.98
C PRO A 406 17.29 -12.97 2.92
N SER A 407 17.65 -11.75 3.34
CA SER A 407 19.03 -11.35 3.59
C SER A 407 19.39 -11.69 5.05
N SER A 408 20.52 -12.35 5.26
CA SER A 408 21.02 -12.74 6.59
C SER A 408 21.41 -11.56 7.48
N GLU A 409 21.26 -10.33 7.00
CA GLU A 409 21.64 -9.10 7.70
C GLU A 409 20.58 -7.99 7.58
N THR A 410 19.31 -8.29 7.87
CA THR A 410 18.24 -7.26 7.87
C THR A 410 18.56 -6.07 8.78
N LEU A 411 19.35 -6.30 9.85
CA LEU A 411 19.84 -5.29 10.80
C LEU A 411 21.04 -4.46 10.30
N SER A 412 21.68 -4.78 9.16
CA SER A 412 22.73 -3.94 8.55
C SER A 412 22.16 -3.02 7.44
N GLN A 413 20.92 -3.27 6.98
CA GLN A 413 20.30 -2.65 5.81
C GLN A 413 19.30 -1.52 6.12
N GLY A 414 19.35 -0.89 7.29
CA GLY A 414 18.32 0.08 7.70
C GLY A 414 18.17 1.30 6.82
N HIS A 415 19.30 1.83 6.36
CA HIS A 415 19.31 2.90 5.39
C HIS A 415 18.58 2.48 4.09
N ILE A 416 18.73 1.24 3.63
CA ILE A 416 18.03 0.71 2.44
C ILE A 416 16.51 0.64 2.68
N LEU A 417 16.07 0.15 3.84
CA LEU A 417 14.64 0.07 4.18
C LEU A 417 14.00 1.46 4.23
N VAL A 418 14.63 2.42 4.91
CA VAL A 418 14.12 3.79 5.02
C VAL A 418 14.14 4.50 3.66
N LEU A 419 15.18 4.33 2.86
CA LEU A 419 15.22 4.85 1.49
C LEU A 419 14.10 4.25 0.61
N SER A 420 13.86 2.94 0.72
CA SER A 420 12.77 2.29 0.01
C SER A 420 11.42 2.90 0.41
N CYS A 421 11.20 3.14 1.70
CA CYS A 421 9.99 3.81 2.19
C CYS A 421 9.86 5.22 1.59
N LEU A 422 10.93 6.02 1.57
CA LEU A 422 10.90 7.37 1.00
C LEU A 422 10.54 7.35 -0.49
N ILE A 423 11.16 6.46 -1.27
CA ILE A 423 10.89 6.34 -2.71
C ILE A 423 9.45 5.87 -2.94
N PHE A 424 8.99 4.87 -2.19
CA PHE A 424 7.60 4.41 -2.30
C PHE A 424 6.60 5.48 -1.85
N ILE A 425 6.88 6.26 -0.80
CA ILE A 425 6.06 7.42 -0.43
C ILE A 425 5.96 8.37 -1.63
N CYS A 426 7.06 8.73 -2.29
CA CYS A 426 7.01 9.58 -3.49
C CYS A 426 6.09 9.01 -4.58
N ILE A 427 6.19 7.69 -4.82
CA ILE A 427 5.36 6.98 -5.80
C ILE A 427 3.87 6.98 -5.40
N GLU A 428 3.55 6.73 -4.12
CA GLU A 428 2.18 6.76 -3.62
C GLU A 428 1.59 8.17 -3.69
N LEU A 429 2.38 9.21 -3.40
CA LEU A 429 1.95 10.61 -3.48
C LEU A 429 1.67 11.03 -4.93
N LEU A 430 2.51 10.64 -5.89
CA LEU A 430 2.26 10.87 -7.33
C LEU A 430 0.99 10.15 -7.82
N GLN A 431 0.66 9.01 -7.22
CA GLN A 431 -0.58 8.28 -7.50
C GLN A 431 -1.81 8.81 -6.72
N GLY A 432 -1.63 9.77 -5.80
CA GLY A 432 -2.71 10.28 -4.94
C GLY A 432 -3.17 9.30 -3.85
N LYS A 433 -2.36 8.30 -3.50
CA LYS A 433 -2.66 7.27 -2.47
C LYS A 433 -2.11 7.68 -1.10
N THR A 434 -2.65 8.76 -0.53
CA THR A 434 -2.18 9.33 0.74
C THR A 434 -2.20 8.36 1.91
N ASP A 435 -3.22 7.48 2.02
CA ASP A 435 -3.30 6.49 3.11
C ASP A 435 -2.15 5.46 3.05
N SER A 436 -1.74 5.07 1.84
CA SER A 436 -0.59 4.19 1.62
C SER A 436 0.71 4.91 1.96
N ALA A 437 0.84 6.18 1.59
CA ALA A 437 1.98 7.02 1.99
C ALA A 437 2.09 7.18 3.52
N ILE A 438 0.97 7.36 4.24
CA ILE A 438 0.94 7.40 5.71
C ILE A 438 1.40 6.07 6.30
N SER A 439 0.93 4.95 5.76
CA SER A 439 1.32 3.62 6.22
C SER A 439 2.82 3.37 6.03
N LEU A 440 3.37 3.74 4.87
CA LEU A 440 4.81 3.67 4.57
C LEU A 440 5.63 4.60 5.48
N PHE A 441 5.11 5.80 5.79
CA PHE A 441 5.72 6.71 6.74
C PHE A 441 5.82 6.11 8.14
N LYS A 442 4.72 5.55 8.66
CA LYS A 442 4.69 4.88 9.97
C LYS A 442 5.66 3.69 10.02
N TYR A 443 5.73 2.91 8.94
CA TYR A 443 6.70 1.83 8.82
C TYR A 443 8.14 2.34 8.84
N GLY A 444 8.45 3.40 8.07
CA GLY A 444 9.76 4.05 8.08
C GLY A 444 10.18 4.57 9.46
N CYS A 445 9.25 5.18 10.20
CA CYS A 445 9.46 5.60 11.59
C CYS A 445 9.83 4.42 12.49
N ASN A 446 9.12 3.30 12.41
CA ASN A 446 9.42 2.10 13.18
C ASN A 446 10.82 1.57 12.85
N MET A 447 11.19 1.52 11.57
CA MET A 447 12.54 1.12 11.15
C MET A 447 13.61 2.00 11.79
N ILE A 448 13.50 3.34 11.68
CA ILE A 448 14.46 4.27 12.30
C ILE A 448 14.62 4.01 13.81
N GLN A 449 13.51 3.79 14.51
CA GLN A 449 13.53 3.47 15.94
C GLN A 449 14.24 2.15 16.25
N GLN A 450 14.01 1.10 15.45
CA GLN A 450 14.69 -0.18 15.60
C GLN A 450 16.20 -0.06 15.37
N PHE A 451 16.62 0.67 14.32
CA PHE A 451 18.04 0.91 14.03
C PHE A 451 18.74 1.67 15.15
N ARG A 452 18.09 2.67 15.74
CA ARG A 452 18.63 3.41 16.89
C ARG A 452 18.81 2.52 18.12
N LYS A 453 17.83 1.67 18.42
CA LYS A 453 17.92 0.71 19.55
C LYS A 453 19.09 -0.26 19.35
N SER A 454 19.26 -0.78 18.14
CA SER A 454 20.36 -1.67 17.78
C SER A 454 21.73 -0.97 17.84
N ALA A 455 21.84 0.26 17.33
CA ALA A 455 23.08 1.04 17.37
C ALA A 455 23.49 1.40 18.81
N ALA A 456 22.53 1.66 19.70
CA ALA A 456 22.78 1.93 21.11
C ALA A 456 23.34 0.70 21.87
N SER A 457 22.94 -0.53 21.49
CA SER A 457 23.55 -1.75 22.04
C SER A 457 25.00 -1.95 21.58
N THR A 458 25.35 -1.59 20.34
CA THR A 458 26.68 -1.79 19.76
C THR A 458 27.72 -0.74 20.22
N ARG A 459 27.31 0.50 20.49
CA ARG A 459 28.21 1.59 20.93
C ARG A 459 28.90 1.37 22.30
N LYS A 460 28.47 0.37 23.08
CA LYS A 460 29.15 -0.02 24.34
C LYS A 460 30.53 -0.67 24.13
N SER A 461 30.95 -0.94 22.89
CA SER A 461 32.22 -1.63 22.57
C SER A 461 33.34 -0.75 21.96
N GLY A 462 33.23 0.59 21.98
CA GLY A 462 34.34 1.50 21.64
C GLY A 462 34.34 2.07 20.20
N ALA A 463 34.76 3.35 20.12
CA ALA A 463 34.98 4.27 18.99
C ALA A 463 34.39 3.93 17.61
N CYS A 464 33.40 4.72 17.15
CA CYS A 464 32.81 4.58 15.82
C CYS A 464 33.23 5.74 14.89
N ARG A 465 33.93 5.43 13.80
CA ARG A 465 33.86 6.26 12.58
C ARG A 465 32.43 6.19 12.06
N TYR A 466 31.82 7.32 11.67
CA TYR A 466 30.51 7.30 11.01
C TYR A 466 30.61 6.41 9.75
N SER A 467 29.84 5.32 9.70
CA SER A 467 29.70 4.53 8.47
C SER A 467 28.87 5.33 7.45
N ASP A 468 29.11 5.10 6.16
CA ASP A 468 28.33 5.75 5.08
C ASP A 468 26.82 5.45 5.20
N ALA A 469 26.47 4.28 5.76
CA ALA A 469 25.10 3.89 6.08
C ALA A 469 24.45 4.83 7.12
N GLU A 470 25.18 5.24 8.16
CA GLU A 470 24.66 6.14 9.20
C GLU A 470 24.48 7.57 8.66
N VAL A 471 25.39 8.04 7.80
CA VAL A 471 25.23 9.33 7.11
C VAL A 471 23.99 9.31 6.21
N THR A 472 23.82 8.22 5.45
CA THR A 472 22.67 8.03 4.56
C THR A 472 21.37 7.97 5.36
N LEU A 473 21.35 7.25 6.48
CA LEU A 473 20.19 7.17 7.35
C LEU A 473 19.80 8.52 7.94
N ARG A 474 20.77 9.34 8.38
CA ARG A 474 20.49 10.71 8.89
C ARG A 474 19.88 11.62 7.83
N LEU A 475 20.38 11.57 6.60
CA LEU A 475 19.83 12.35 5.49
C LEU A 475 18.42 11.87 5.12
N ALA A 476 18.20 10.55 5.10
CA ALA A 476 16.89 9.95 4.89
C ALA A 476 15.90 10.34 5.99
N GLU A 477 16.35 10.36 7.24
CA GLU A 477 15.57 10.80 8.39
C GLU A 477 15.12 12.26 8.26
N ALA A 478 16.02 13.18 7.87
CA ALA A 478 15.68 14.58 7.65
C ALA A 478 14.63 14.75 6.53
N CYS A 479 14.75 14.00 5.43
CA CYS A 479 13.74 13.98 4.38
C CYS A 479 12.39 13.43 4.90
N LEU A 480 12.40 12.34 5.65
CA LEU A 480 11.19 11.75 6.23
C LEU A 480 10.51 12.71 7.22
N LYS A 481 11.29 13.45 8.01
CA LYS A 481 10.81 14.48 8.94
C LYS A 481 10.09 15.63 8.21
N ARG A 482 10.63 16.09 7.07
CA ARG A 482 9.98 17.09 6.19
C ARG A 482 8.64 16.58 5.66
N ILE A 483 8.59 15.35 5.16
CA ILE A 483 7.34 14.71 4.70
C ILE A 483 6.34 14.59 5.85
N ALA A 484 6.81 14.19 7.04
CA ALA A 484 5.97 14.06 8.22
C ALA A 484 5.30 15.38 8.62
N ALA A 485 6.05 16.48 8.56
CA ALA A 485 5.49 17.79 8.83
C ALA A 485 4.36 18.14 7.85
N GLN A 486 4.53 17.81 6.56
CA GLN A 486 3.48 18.01 5.57
C GLN A 486 2.26 17.11 5.83
N LEU A 487 2.47 15.83 6.16
CA LEU A 487 1.40 14.91 6.53
C LEU A 487 0.62 15.42 7.76
N LEU A 488 1.31 15.95 8.77
CA LEU A 488 0.66 16.52 9.97
C LEU A 488 -0.13 17.79 9.66
N MET A 489 0.38 18.63 8.76
CA MET A 489 -0.36 19.83 8.31
C MET A 489 -1.64 19.46 7.54
N LEU A 490 -1.66 18.32 6.83
CA LEU A 490 -2.81 17.87 6.05
C LEU A 490 -3.80 17.01 6.87
N MET A 491 -3.28 16.06 7.66
CA MET A 491 -4.03 14.93 8.25
C MET A 491 -3.95 14.85 9.78
N GLY A 492 -3.30 15.81 10.45
CA GLY A 492 -3.06 15.74 11.90
C GLY A 492 -4.32 15.61 12.77
N ASP A 493 -5.46 16.16 12.33
CA ASP A 493 -6.75 16.05 13.02
C ASP A 493 -7.45 14.70 12.80
N VAL A 494 -7.03 13.92 11.79
CA VAL A 494 -7.72 12.71 11.33
C VAL A 494 -7.07 11.43 11.86
N ASP A 495 -5.73 11.42 11.96
CA ASP A 495 -4.95 10.25 12.36
C ASP A 495 -4.04 10.57 13.57
N PRO A 496 -4.51 10.31 14.81
CA PRO A 496 -3.71 10.57 16.02
C PRO A 496 -2.38 9.81 16.06
N ASP A 497 -2.31 8.63 15.43
CA ASP A 497 -1.10 7.80 15.40
C ASP A 497 0.01 8.44 14.55
N LEU A 498 -0.35 9.31 13.61
CA LEU A 498 0.61 10.09 12.83
C LEU A 498 1.44 11.01 13.74
N TRP A 499 0.77 11.72 14.66
CA TRP A 499 1.42 12.61 15.63
C TRP A 499 2.33 11.81 16.57
N LEU A 500 1.85 10.66 17.06
CA LEU A 500 2.64 9.78 17.92
C LEU A 500 3.89 9.24 17.19
N SER A 501 3.75 8.83 15.93
CA SER A 501 4.86 8.32 15.11
C SER A 501 5.91 9.41 14.86
N PHE A 502 5.48 10.65 14.63
CA PHE A 502 6.39 11.78 14.51
C PHE A 502 7.16 12.02 15.80
N HIS A 503 6.46 12.18 16.93
CA HIS A 503 7.12 12.51 18.20
C HIS A 503 8.02 11.39 18.71
N THR A 504 7.62 10.13 18.59
CA THR A 504 8.47 9.02 19.04
C THR A 504 9.74 8.87 18.20
N THR A 505 9.72 9.29 16.93
CA THR A 505 10.88 9.20 16.03
C THR A 505 11.73 10.47 16.01
N PHE A 506 11.16 11.67 15.94
CA PHE A 506 11.90 12.90 15.60
C PHE A 506 11.92 13.97 16.71
N ASN A 507 11.53 13.63 17.95
CA ASN A 507 11.46 14.58 19.06
C ASN A 507 12.84 14.92 19.64
N ASP A 508 13.72 15.40 18.77
CA ASP A 508 14.99 16.00 19.14
C ASP A 508 14.76 17.40 19.69
N LYS A 509 15.58 17.80 20.65
CA LYS A 509 15.57 19.15 21.20
C LYS A 509 15.94 20.13 20.08
N LEU A 510 15.05 21.08 19.80
CA LEU A 510 15.33 22.17 18.87
C LEU A 510 16.46 23.04 19.41
N ILE A 511 17.56 23.15 18.65
CA ILE A 511 18.69 24.02 18.95
C ILE A 511 18.75 25.07 17.85
N LEU A 512 18.41 26.31 18.21
CA LEU A 512 18.53 27.45 17.32
C LEU A 512 19.85 28.19 17.59
N PRO A 513 20.60 28.58 16.55
CA PRO A 513 21.82 29.37 16.72
C PRO A 513 21.52 30.70 17.39
N GLU A 514 22.51 31.30 18.04
CA GLU A 514 22.32 32.58 18.74
C GLU A 514 22.30 33.76 17.77
N THR A 515 23.09 33.70 16.69
CA THR A 515 23.36 34.84 15.81
C THR A 515 22.92 34.62 14.38
N SER A 516 23.32 33.52 13.73
CA SER A 516 23.11 33.29 12.29
C SER A 516 23.05 31.79 11.98
N PHE A 517 22.27 31.40 10.96
CA PHE A 517 22.32 30.05 10.40
C PHE A 517 23.52 29.90 9.47
N ALA A 518 24.10 28.69 9.36
CA ALA A 518 25.22 28.46 8.44
C ALA A 518 24.77 28.38 6.96
N SER A 519 23.53 27.97 6.70
CA SER A 519 22.97 27.85 5.36
C SER A 519 21.45 27.98 5.34
N LEU A 520 20.88 28.19 4.14
CA LEU A 520 19.43 28.15 3.92
C LEU A 520 18.83 26.78 4.27
N ALA A 521 19.58 25.69 4.05
CA ALA A 521 19.16 24.33 4.40
C ALA A 521 19.09 24.16 5.93
N ASP A 522 20.02 24.72 6.70
CA ASP A 522 19.98 24.67 8.17
C ASP A 522 18.78 25.46 8.71
N ALA A 523 18.48 26.63 8.12
CA ALA A 523 17.30 27.40 8.46
C ALA A 523 16.01 26.60 8.20
N ARG A 524 15.92 25.90 7.07
CA ARG A 524 14.80 24.99 6.74
C ARG A 524 14.67 23.86 7.75
N GLU A 525 15.75 23.14 8.08
CA GLU A 525 15.70 22.02 9.03
C GLU A 525 15.27 22.48 10.44
N ALA A 526 15.71 23.68 10.85
CA ALA A 526 15.30 24.28 12.13
C ALA A 526 13.83 24.74 12.14
N LEU A 527 13.26 25.04 10.97
CA LEU A 527 11.88 25.50 10.82
C LEU A 527 10.85 24.36 10.96
N VAL A 528 11.19 23.17 10.46
CA VAL A 528 10.33 21.97 10.48
C VAL A 528 9.73 21.66 11.87
N PRO A 529 10.49 21.55 12.97
CA PRO A 529 9.92 21.29 14.29
C PRO A 529 9.03 22.44 14.80
N ILE A 530 9.29 23.69 14.41
CA ILE A 530 8.44 24.84 14.76
C ILE A 530 7.09 24.73 14.05
N LEU A 531 7.10 24.36 12.76
CA LEU A 531 5.88 24.09 11.98
C LEU A 531 5.05 22.96 12.62
N VAL A 532 5.70 21.86 12.99
CA VAL A 532 5.00 20.70 13.57
C VAL A 532 4.33 21.04 14.91
N LYS A 533 4.94 21.87 15.76
CA LYS A 533 4.30 22.34 17.00
C LYS A 533 2.99 23.09 16.76
N GLN A 534 2.81 23.72 15.60
CA GLN A 534 1.56 24.38 15.22
C GLN A 534 0.61 23.48 14.40
N ALA A 535 1.06 22.32 13.92
CA ALA A 535 0.22 21.32 13.26
C ALA A 535 -0.66 20.59 14.29
N SER A 536 -1.83 20.11 13.90
CA SER A 536 -2.79 19.50 14.83
C SER A 536 -2.19 18.34 15.65
N PRO A 537 -2.47 18.24 16.97
CA PRO A 537 -3.42 19.04 17.78
C PRO A 537 -2.95 20.46 18.13
N GLY A 538 -1.71 20.80 17.77
CA GLY A 538 -1.11 22.11 17.94
C GLY A 538 -0.92 22.48 19.41
N LEU A 539 -1.00 23.77 19.69
CA LEU A 539 -0.92 24.34 21.03
C LEU A 539 -2.31 24.53 21.68
N LYS A 540 -3.35 23.89 21.14
CA LYS A 540 -4.72 24.05 21.63
C LYS A 540 -4.83 23.53 23.07
N GLY A 541 -5.35 24.37 23.96
CA GLY A 541 -5.50 24.04 25.39
C GLY A 541 -4.19 24.00 26.18
N LYS A 542 -3.05 24.40 25.58
CA LYS A 542 -1.79 24.54 26.31
C LYS A 542 -1.79 25.84 27.14
N PRO A 543 -1.10 25.86 28.30
CA PRO A 543 -0.94 27.07 29.09
C PRO A 543 -0.33 28.22 28.28
N THR A 544 -0.71 29.46 28.60
CA THR A 544 -0.20 30.67 27.92
C THR A 544 1.34 30.72 27.87
N ARG A 545 2.02 30.22 28.91
CA ARG A 545 3.49 30.15 28.94
C ARG A 545 4.08 29.33 27.80
N ASP A 546 3.41 28.24 27.38
CA ASP A 546 3.88 27.34 26.33
C ASP A 546 3.67 28.00 24.96
N ILE A 547 2.56 28.74 24.80
CA ILE A 547 2.28 29.56 23.60
C ILE A 547 3.32 30.69 23.48
N MET A 548 3.62 31.38 24.59
CA MET A 548 4.66 32.43 24.63
C MET A 548 6.05 31.87 24.35
N ALA A 549 6.39 30.69 24.90
CA ALA A 549 7.65 30.01 24.61
C ALA A 549 7.76 29.67 23.11
N HIS A 550 6.68 29.18 22.50
CA HIS A 550 6.63 28.92 21.06
C HIS A 550 6.77 30.19 20.22
N SER A 551 6.14 31.30 20.62
CA SER A 551 6.34 32.61 19.98
C SER A 551 7.80 33.05 20.06
N ALA A 552 8.44 32.90 21.23
CA ALA A 552 9.85 33.25 21.41
C ALA A 552 10.80 32.36 20.56
N GLU A 553 10.43 31.10 20.31
CA GLU A 553 11.16 30.22 19.38
C GLU A 553 11.05 30.72 17.93
N ILE A 554 9.87 31.16 17.50
CA ILE A 554 9.67 31.76 16.16
C ILE A 554 10.51 33.03 16.04
N ASP A 555 10.46 33.92 17.03
CA ASP A 555 11.24 35.16 17.03
C ASP A 555 12.74 34.88 17.01
N LYS A 556 13.19 33.87 17.76
CA LYS A 556 14.59 33.46 17.76
C LYS A 556 15.01 32.93 16.40
N TRP A 557 14.21 32.05 15.78
CA TRP A 557 14.47 31.56 14.42
C TRP A 557 14.54 32.73 13.44
N GLY A 558 13.61 33.69 13.54
CA GLY A 558 13.57 34.89 12.71
C GLY A 558 14.86 35.72 12.82
N ARG A 559 15.32 36.02 14.03
CA ARG A 559 16.58 36.74 14.25
C ARG A 559 17.79 36.02 13.67
N SER A 560 17.87 34.70 13.84
CA SER A 560 18.95 33.89 13.25
C SER A 560 18.90 33.90 11.71
N PHE A 561 17.70 33.93 11.12
CA PHE A 561 17.53 34.05 9.68
C PHE A 561 17.89 35.44 9.17
N ASP A 562 17.54 36.50 9.90
CA ASP A 562 17.93 37.88 9.59
C ASP A 562 19.45 38.06 9.64
N GLY A 563 20.13 37.38 10.57
CA GLY A 563 21.59 37.28 10.61
C GLY A 563 22.17 36.71 9.31
N LEU A 564 21.62 35.59 8.84
CA LEU A 564 22.02 34.99 7.56
C LEU A 564 21.77 35.94 6.38
N MET A 565 20.61 36.60 6.33
CA MET A 565 20.30 37.56 5.25
C MET A 565 21.25 38.78 5.27
N THR A 566 21.65 39.23 6.45
CA THR A 566 22.63 40.31 6.61
C THR A 566 23.99 39.92 6.04
N GLU A 567 24.43 38.67 6.25
CA GLU A 567 25.68 38.16 5.67
C GLU A 567 25.62 38.09 4.14
N TYR A 568 24.50 37.64 3.57
CA TYR A 568 24.30 37.61 2.12
C TYR A 568 24.36 39.01 1.51
N ASN A 569 23.70 39.98 2.13
CA ASN A 569 23.70 41.38 1.70
C ASN A 569 25.09 42.02 1.84
N ARG A 570 25.79 41.75 2.95
CA ARG A 570 27.15 42.28 3.19
C ARG A 570 28.15 41.80 2.16
N ASN A 571 27.99 40.58 1.68
CA ASN A 571 28.88 39.99 0.69
C ASN A 571 28.54 40.39 -0.76
N GLU A 572 27.54 41.26 -0.97
CA GLU A 572 27.03 41.68 -2.30
C GLU A 572 26.82 40.50 -3.26
N ARG A 573 26.44 39.34 -2.70
CA ARG A 573 26.37 38.09 -3.45
C ARG A 573 25.15 38.14 -4.36
N VAL A 574 25.39 37.96 -5.65
CA VAL A 574 24.30 37.74 -6.62
C VAL A 574 23.61 36.43 -6.27
N LEU A 575 22.35 36.51 -5.88
CA LEU A 575 21.51 35.35 -5.59
C LEU A 575 21.16 34.62 -6.89
N SER A 576 21.31 33.30 -6.88
CA SER A 576 20.72 32.46 -7.91
C SER A 576 19.18 32.48 -7.83
N ASP A 577 18.51 32.06 -8.90
CA ASP A 577 17.05 31.90 -8.91
C ASP A 577 16.59 30.94 -7.81
N ALA A 578 17.27 29.80 -7.65
CA ALA A 578 16.98 28.82 -6.60
C ALA A 578 17.12 29.41 -5.19
N GLU A 579 18.18 30.18 -4.91
CA GLU A 579 18.36 30.85 -3.62
C GLU A 579 17.27 31.90 -3.37
N SER A 580 16.92 32.69 -4.38
CA SER A 580 15.85 33.69 -4.28
C SER A 580 14.50 33.04 -3.96
N ARG A 581 14.19 31.93 -4.63
CA ARG A 581 12.98 31.12 -4.37
C ARG A 581 13.00 30.51 -2.98
N ALA A 582 14.13 29.98 -2.52
CA ALA A 582 14.29 29.39 -1.20
C ALA A 582 14.14 30.41 -0.08
N ILE A 583 14.74 31.59 -0.24
CA ILE A 583 14.59 32.71 0.71
C ILE A 583 13.13 33.12 0.80
N ALA A 584 12.45 33.29 -0.34
CA ALA A 584 11.02 33.62 -0.36
C ALA A 584 10.16 32.54 0.33
N LEU A 585 10.44 31.26 0.09
CA LEU A 585 9.73 30.15 0.76
C LEU A 585 9.93 30.18 2.28
N LEU A 586 11.15 30.45 2.75
CA LEU A 586 11.45 30.55 4.18
C LEU A 586 10.77 31.78 4.82
N GLN A 587 10.75 32.92 4.14
CA GLN A 587 10.04 34.12 4.60
C GLN A 587 8.53 33.92 4.66
N LEU A 588 7.96 33.24 3.65
CA LEU A 588 6.56 32.83 3.63
C LEU A 588 6.20 32.02 4.88
N HIS A 589 7.00 30.99 5.20
CA HIS A 589 6.72 30.16 6.37
C HIS A 589 6.96 30.89 7.69
N ARG A 590 7.99 31.74 7.79
CA ARG A 590 8.21 32.59 8.96
C ARG A 590 6.98 33.45 9.24
N ARG A 591 6.56 34.25 8.26
CA ARG A 591 5.42 35.16 8.43
C ARG A 591 4.13 34.40 8.73
N TYR A 592 3.92 33.25 8.08
CA TYR A 592 2.80 32.37 8.40
C TYR A 592 2.82 31.90 9.85
N LEU A 593 3.98 31.46 10.36
CA LEU A 593 4.12 30.99 11.74
C LEU A 593 3.82 32.10 12.75
N GLU A 594 4.36 33.30 12.52
CA GLU A 594 4.13 34.50 13.34
C GLU A 594 2.62 34.81 13.46
N VAL A 595 1.92 34.88 12.32
CA VAL A 595 0.47 35.14 12.27
C VAL A 595 -0.33 33.99 12.89
N ASN A 596 0.05 32.74 12.62
CA ASN A 596 -0.70 31.56 13.06
C ASN A 596 -0.62 31.31 14.58
N VAL A 597 0.31 31.96 15.31
CA VAL A 597 0.30 31.97 16.79
C VAL A 597 -0.99 32.60 17.34
N ALA A 598 -1.52 33.62 16.66
CA ALA A 598 -2.71 34.35 17.11
C ALA A 598 -3.94 33.44 17.29
N LYS A 599 -4.02 32.35 16.51
CA LYS A 599 -5.03 31.28 16.64
C LYS A 599 -5.12 30.72 18.06
N TYR A 600 -3.99 30.63 18.77
CA TYR A 600 -3.91 30.02 20.10
C TYR A 600 -4.16 31.02 21.23
N ILE A 601 -3.93 32.31 20.98
CA ILE A 601 -4.11 33.39 21.97
C ILE A 601 -5.59 33.82 22.00
N HIS A 602 -6.20 34.00 20.82
CA HIS A 602 -7.56 34.53 20.70
C HIS A 602 -8.64 33.43 20.60
N GLY A 603 -8.22 32.15 20.58
CA GLY A 603 -9.12 30.98 20.50
C GLY A 603 -9.84 30.83 19.16
N GLN A 604 -10.87 29.95 19.11
CA GLN A 604 -11.83 29.91 17.99
C GLN A 604 -12.89 31.02 18.13
N GLY A 605 -12.44 32.25 18.42
CA GLY A 605 -13.29 33.43 18.52
C GLY A 605 -13.83 33.86 17.16
N ASP A 606 -14.22 35.13 17.08
CA ASP A 606 -14.75 35.77 15.88
C ASP A 606 -13.83 35.54 14.64
N PRO A 607 -14.27 34.82 13.59
CA PRO A 607 -13.57 34.68 12.32
C PRO A 607 -13.13 35.99 11.67
N CYS A 608 -13.79 37.09 12.00
CA CYS A 608 -13.46 38.42 11.51
C CYS A 608 -12.13 38.93 12.07
N PHE A 609 -11.64 38.37 13.19
CA PHE A 609 -10.35 38.72 13.79
C PHE A 609 -9.20 38.64 12.78
N TRP A 610 -9.24 37.67 11.85
CA TRP A 610 -8.17 37.49 10.86
C TRP A 610 -8.00 38.68 9.91
N ASP A 611 -9.00 39.56 9.80
CA ASP A 611 -8.90 40.74 8.93
C ASP A 611 -7.79 41.70 9.35
N CYS A 612 -7.39 41.71 10.63
CA CYS A 612 -6.26 42.54 11.07
C CYS A 612 -4.92 42.10 10.47
N PHE A 613 -4.84 40.87 9.93
CA PHE A 613 -3.65 40.32 9.28
C PHE A 613 -3.72 40.36 7.74
N THR A 614 -4.62 41.15 7.16
CA THR A 614 -4.81 41.17 5.69
C THR A 614 -3.53 41.60 4.95
N ALA A 615 -2.77 42.55 5.52
CA ALA A 615 -1.51 43.02 4.93
C ALA A 615 -0.43 41.93 4.96
N GLU A 616 -0.32 41.21 6.07
CA GLU A 616 0.60 40.09 6.27
C GLU A 616 0.24 38.93 5.36
N PHE A 617 -1.07 38.65 5.16
CA PHE A 617 -1.51 37.65 4.19
C PHE A 617 -1.13 38.05 2.75
N ASP A 618 -1.25 39.31 2.38
CA ASP A 618 -0.83 39.80 1.06
C ASP A 618 0.71 39.69 0.87
N GLU A 619 1.48 39.99 1.92
CA GLU A 619 2.93 39.80 1.95
C GLU A 619 3.29 38.32 1.77
N ILE A 620 2.63 37.41 2.49
CA ILE A 620 2.84 35.97 2.33
C ILE A 620 2.54 35.51 0.91
N VAL A 621 1.45 35.96 0.30
CA VAL A 621 1.12 35.64 -1.10
C VAL A 621 2.20 36.17 -2.04
N SER A 622 2.77 37.34 -1.76
CA SER A 622 3.86 37.92 -2.54
C SER A 622 5.15 37.08 -2.46
N TYR A 623 5.49 36.54 -1.29
CA TYR A 623 6.58 35.55 -1.18
C TYR A 623 6.26 34.26 -1.93
N ALA A 624 4.99 33.79 -1.93
CA ALA A 624 4.60 32.60 -2.67
C ALA A 624 4.79 32.77 -4.20
N VAL A 625 4.48 33.96 -4.74
CA VAL A 625 4.72 34.30 -6.16
C VAL A 625 6.21 34.15 -6.51
N ILE A 626 7.10 34.68 -5.66
CA ILE A 626 8.56 34.60 -5.85
C ILE A 626 9.03 33.15 -5.70
N ALA A 627 8.57 32.43 -4.67
CA ALA A 627 8.92 31.03 -4.44
C ALA A 627 8.47 30.11 -5.59
N ALA A 628 7.33 30.41 -6.22
CA ALA A 628 6.86 29.72 -7.41
C ALA A 628 7.66 30.09 -8.68
N GLY A 629 8.37 31.22 -8.67
CA GLY A 629 9.09 31.77 -9.83
C GLY A 629 8.15 32.25 -10.94
N LEU A 630 7.04 32.85 -10.53
CA LEU A 630 6.04 33.39 -11.45
C LEU A 630 6.44 34.79 -11.93
N ASP A 631 6.12 35.08 -13.20
CA ASP A 631 6.29 36.41 -13.76
C ASP A 631 5.21 37.39 -13.26
N LYS A 632 5.32 38.68 -13.64
CA LYS A 632 4.37 39.72 -13.21
C LYS A 632 2.95 39.56 -13.79
N ASN A 633 2.77 38.72 -14.82
CA ASN A 633 1.52 38.56 -15.56
C ASN A 633 0.80 37.26 -15.22
N TYR A 634 1.24 36.51 -14.20
CA TYR A 634 0.66 35.22 -13.82
C TYR A 634 -0.86 35.24 -13.56
N THR A 635 -1.42 36.39 -13.19
CA THR A 635 -2.87 36.58 -12.96
C THR A 635 -3.66 36.82 -14.26
N GLN A 636 -2.99 37.13 -15.36
CA GLN A 636 -3.60 37.47 -16.66
C GLN A 636 -3.42 36.35 -17.71
N ARG A 637 -2.98 35.16 -17.27
CA ARG A 637 -2.71 34.05 -18.19
C ARG A 637 -3.96 33.68 -18.98
N ASN A 638 -3.84 33.66 -20.30
CA ASN A 638 -4.87 33.23 -21.21
C ASN A 638 -4.62 31.77 -21.62
N TRP A 639 -5.39 30.85 -21.04
CA TRP A 639 -5.27 29.41 -21.30
C TRP A 639 -5.48 28.99 -22.76
N SER A 640 -6.02 29.88 -23.62
CA SER A 640 -6.19 29.61 -25.05
C SER A 640 -4.96 29.97 -25.90
N THR A 641 -4.14 30.91 -25.45
CA THR A 641 -2.99 31.44 -26.23
C THR A 641 -1.64 31.15 -25.58
N ASP A 642 -1.62 31.01 -24.26
CA ASP A 642 -0.38 30.88 -23.51
C ASP A 642 0.05 29.41 -23.42
N SER A 643 1.36 29.20 -23.30
CA SER A 643 1.94 27.87 -23.13
C SER A 643 1.26 27.09 -22.01
N SER A 644 1.13 25.77 -22.19
CA SER A 644 0.58 24.88 -21.17
C SER A 644 1.29 25.06 -19.83
N PRO A 645 0.56 25.01 -18.70
CA PRO A 645 1.16 25.21 -17.39
C PRO A 645 2.27 24.19 -17.16
N LYS A 646 3.39 24.62 -16.57
CA LYS A 646 4.49 23.71 -16.26
C LYS A 646 4.02 22.74 -15.19
N ALA A 647 4.54 21.51 -15.23
CA ALA A 647 4.30 20.52 -14.19
C ALA A 647 5.62 20.18 -13.50
N TYR A 648 5.59 20.05 -12.18
CA TYR A 648 6.75 19.57 -11.41
C TYR A 648 6.32 18.93 -10.10
N PHE A 649 7.21 18.13 -9.53
CA PHE A 649 7.01 17.37 -8.30
C PHE A 649 8.25 17.46 -7.42
N HIS A 650 8.09 17.89 -6.18
CA HIS A 650 9.13 17.84 -5.16
C HIS A 650 8.56 17.37 -3.83
N VAL A 651 9.41 16.89 -2.92
CA VAL A 651 8.99 16.41 -1.60
C VAL A 651 9.41 17.32 -0.46
N ASP A 652 10.07 18.44 -0.75
CA ASP A 652 10.37 19.47 0.25
C ASP A 652 9.10 20.24 0.67
N LEU A 653 9.20 21.05 1.73
CA LEU A 653 8.18 22.02 2.11
C LEU A 653 7.85 22.94 0.92
N GLY A 654 6.59 23.35 0.85
CA GLY A 654 6.09 24.21 -0.22
C GLY A 654 5.06 25.21 0.31
N PHE A 655 4.58 26.08 -0.57
CA PHE A 655 3.70 27.18 -0.24
C PHE A 655 2.20 26.79 -0.26
N THR A 656 1.84 25.67 -0.88
CA THR A 656 0.44 25.27 -1.10
C THR A 656 -0.34 25.14 0.21
N SER A 657 0.24 24.53 1.25
CA SER A 657 -0.42 24.37 2.56
C SER A 657 -0.71 25.70 3.24
N VAL A 658 0.21 26.66 3.13
CA VAL A 658 0.09 28.02 3.67
C VAL A 658 -0.98 28.80 2.91
N LEU A 659 -0.97 28.75 1.58
CA LEU A 659 -1.95 29.44 0.75
C LEU A 659 -3.39 28.95 0.99
N VAL A 660 -3.61 27.63 1.12
CA VAL A 660 -4.92 27.08 1.51
C VAL A 660 -5.37 27.66 2.85
N SER A 661 -4.45 27.74 3.81
CA SER A 661 -4.75 28.28 5.14
C SER A 661 -5.09 29.78 5.11
N ILE A 662 -4.42 30.55 4.24
CA ILE A 662 -4.73 31.97 4.01
C ILE A 662 -6.10 32.11 3.37
N ILE A 663 -6.41 31.34 2.33
CA ILE A 663 -7.70 31.41 1.63
C ILE A 663 -8.86 31.09 2.57
N ALA A 664 -8.67 30.14 3.49
CA ALA A 664 -9.68 29.78 4.47
C ALA A 664 -9.88 30.83 5.58
N ARG A 665 -8.89 31.70 5.85
CA ARG A 665 -8.89 32.65 6.98
C ARG A 665 -9.12 34.10 6.57
N CYS A 666 -8.44 34.56 5.52
CA CYS A 666 -8.57 35.90 4.98
C CYS A 666 -9.95 36.06 4.30
N ARG A 667 -10.65 37.17 4.55
CA ARG A 667 -11.91 37.48 3.85
C ARG A 667 -11.72 38.38 2.64
N ASP A 668 -10.54 38.99 2.49
CA ASP A 668 -10.30 39.93 1.41
C ASP A 668 -10.42 39.21 0.05
N PRO A 669 -11.29 39.71 -0.85
CA PRO A 669 -11.54 39.07 -2.14
C PRO A 669 -10.31 39.08 -3.07
N PHE A 670 -9.41 40.04 -2.95
CA PHE A 670 -8.26 40.20 -3.85
C PHE A 670 -7.09 39.31 -3.42
N VAL A 671 -6.77 39.30 -2.13
CA VAL A 671 -5.72 38.43 -1.56
C VAL A 671 -6.05 36.97 -1.83
N ARG A 672 -7.32 36.56 -1.62
CA ARG A 672 -7.76 35.18 -1.89
C ARG A 672 -7.64 34.79 -3.36
N ARG A 673 -8.10 35.66 -4.28
CA ARG A 673 -7.98 35.41 -5.73
C ARG A 673 -6.52 35.32 -6.18
N ARG A 674 -5.64 36.18 -5.64
CA ARG A 674 -4.19 36.10 -5.89
C ARG A 674 -3.60 34.79 -5.40
N ALA A 675 -3.90 34.36 -4.17
CA ALA A 675 -3.43 33.10 -3.62
C ALA A 675 -3.88 31.90 -4.47
N ILE A 676 -5.15 31.88 -4.90
CA ILE A 676 -5.68 30.85 -5.80
C ILE A 676 -4.95 30.89 -7.16
N ALA A 677 -4.71 32.07 -7.72
CA ALA A 677 -4.00 32.23 -8.98
C ALA A 677 -2.56 31.67 -8.92
N VAL A 678 -1.84 31.88 -7.80
CA VAL A 678 -0.50 31.28 -7.60
C VAL A 678 -0.59 29.74 -7.64
N MET A 679 -1.55 29.14 -6.93
CA MET A 679 -1.70 27.68 -6.88
C MET A 679 -2.18 27.05 -8.21
N LEU A 680 -2.85 27.83 -9.06
CA LEU A 680 -3.33 27.41 -10.38
C LEU A 680 -2.37 27.76 -11.51
N ALA A 681 -1.32 28.54 -11.24
CA ALA A 681 -0.39 28.99 -12.27
C ALA A 681 0.35 27.80 -12.89
N ASP A 682 0.85 26.86 -12.10
CA ASP A 682 1.51 25.66 -12.58
C ASP A 682 0.93 24.40 -11.91
N ARG A 683 1.11 23.24 -12.55
CA ARG A 683 0.68 21.93 -12.04
C ARG A 683 1.70 21.37 -11.07
N VAL A 684 1.63 21.81 -9.82
CA VAL A 684 2.60 21.46 -8.79
C VAL A 684 2.09 20.33 -7.89
N GLN A 685 2.94 19.34 -7.64
CA GLN A 685 2.80 18.39 -6.53
C GLN A 685 3.90 18.69 -5.49
N GLU A 686 3.51 19.26 -4.35
CA GLU A 686 4.39 19.63 -3.23
C GLU A 686 4.23 18.57 -2.13
N GLY A 687 4.97 17.48 -2.27
CA GLY A 687 4.86 16.29 -1.42
C GLY A 687 3.43 15.80 -1.35
N VAL A 688 2.78 15.98 -0.20
CA VAL A 688 1.39 15.54 0.03
C VAL A 688 0.34 16.48 -0.54
N PHE A 689 0.72 17.73 -0.86
CA PHE A 689 -0.19 18.76 -1.34
C PHE A 689 -0.16 18.83 -2.87
N ASN A 690 -1.29 18.53 -3.50
CA ASN A 690 -1.49 18.82 -4.92
C ASN A 690 -2.00 20.25 -5.08
N GLY A 691 -1.25 21.13 -5.74
CA GLY A 691 -1.57 22.56 -5.88
C GLY A 691 -2.93 22.80 -6.52
N SER A 692 -3.20 22.15 -7.65
CA SER A 692 -4.46 22.33 -8.40
C SER A 692 -5.68 21.77 -7.64
N GLN A 693 -5.57 20.60 -7.02
CA GLN A 693 -6.67 20.03 -6.21
C GLN A 693 -6.92 20.89 -4.96
N SER A 694 -5.85 21.31 -4.28
CA SER A 694 -5.95 22.17 -3.10
C SER A 694 -6.58 23.53 -3.44
N ALA A 695 -6.22 24.10 -4.59
CA ALA A 695 -6.80 25.35 -5.08
C ALA A 695 -8.30 25.21 -5.37
N ARG A 696 -8.75 24.08 -5.92
CA ARG A 696 -10.19 23.83 -6.13
C ARG A 696 -10.96 23.78 -4.81
N VAL A 697 -10.43 23.07 -3.81
CA VAL A 697 -11.05 23.01 -2.47
C VAL A 697 -11.10 24.40 -1.84
N ALA A 698 -10.02 25.17 -1.93
CA ALA A 698 -9.92 26.51 -1.36
C ALA A 698 -10.76 27.55 -2.11
N ALA A 699 -10.82 27.50 -3.44
CA ALA A 699 -11.71 28.32 -4.25
C ALA A 699 -13.17 28.06 -3.91
N ARG A 700 -13.52 26.79 -3.65
CA ARG A 700 -14.87 26.44 -3.22
C ARG A 700 -15.25 27.03 -1.87
N VAL A 701 -14.32 27.08 -0.91
CA VAL A 701 -14.54 27.80 0.36
C VAL A 701 -14.93 29.24 0.06
N MET A 702 -14.13 29.91 -0.75
CA MET A 702 -14.36 31.31 -1.12
C MET A 702 -15.71 31.52 -1.84
N GLU A 703 -16.05 30.69 -2.81
CA GLU A 703 -17.35 30.73 -3.51
C GLU A 703 -18.53 30.56 -2.56
N LEU A 704 -18.43 29.61 -1.62
CA LEU A 704 -19.48 29.32 -0.65
C LEU A 704 -19.68 30.47 0.35
N GLU A 705 -18.60 31.15 0.75
CA GLU A 705 -18.65 32.32 1.61
C GLU A 705 -19.19 33.55 0.87
N GLU A 706 -18.68 33.84 -0.33
CA GLU A 706 -19.13 34.98 -1.15
C GLU A 706 -20.59 34.81 -1.58
N GLY A 707 -21.02 33.60 -1.96
CA GLY A 707 -22.42 33.33 -2.31
C GLY A 707 -23.39 33.49 -1.14
N ARG A 708 -22.94 33.20 0.10
CA ARG A 708 -23.74 33.39 1.33
C ARG A 708 -23.77 34.83 1.83
N SER A 709 -22.92 35.71 1.29
CA SER A 709 -22.94 37.14 1.62
C SER A 709 -24.24 37.82 1.15
N GLY A 710 -24.84 37.32 0.06
CA GLY A 710 -26.05 37.89 -0.54
C GLY A 710 -25.83 39.19 -1.32
N LYS A 711 -24.57 39.60 -1.55
CA LYS A 711 -24.18 40.78 -2.32
C LYS A 711 -22.86 40.56 -3.07
N GLU A 712 -22.52 41.49 -3.94
CA GLU A 712 -21.18 41.54 -4.55
C GLU A 712 -20.13 41.83 -3.46
N VAL A 713 -19.11 40.99 -3.34
CA VAL A 713 -18.06 41.11 -2.33
C VAL A 713 -16.90 41.95 -2.88
N LYS A 714 -16.69 43.13 -2.28
CA LYS A 714 -15.63 44.08 -2.65
C LYS A 714 -14.56 44.21 -1.56
N CYS A 715 -14.90 43.87 -0.32
CA CYS A 715 -13.98 43.91 0.80
C CYS A 715 -14.35 42.86 1.87
N SER A 716 -13.47 42.67 2.85
CA SER A 716 -13.62 41.69 3.92
C SER A 716 -14.94 41.82 4.71
N SER A 717 -15.43 43.03 4.92
CA SER A 717 -16.67 43.30 5.68
C SER A 717 -17.94 42.91 4.93
N ASP A 718 -17.85 42.64 3.62
CA ASP A 718 -19.00 42.16 2.85
C ASP A 718 -19.36 40.71 3.17
N ILE A 719 -18.43 39.93 3.72
CA ILE A 719 -18.65 38.54 4.13
C ILE A 719 -18.98 38.51 5.63
N PRO A 720 -20.25 38.31 6.02
CA PRO A 720 -20.61 38.27 7.43
C PRO A 720 -20.08 37.00 8.09
N GLU A 721 -19.93 37.03 9.43
CA GLU A 721 -19.41 35.91 10.21
C GLU A 721 -20.14 34.59 9.91
N ARG A 722 -21.48 34.64 9.86
CA ARG A 722 -22.35 33.47 9.57
C ARG A 722 -22.13 32.83 8.20
N ALA A 723 -21.50 33.54 7.26
CA ALA A 723 -21.19 33.02 5.93
C ALA A 723 -19.89 32.21 5.91
N ARG A 724 -19.05 32.31 6.95
CA ARG A 724 -17.73 31.69 7.01
C ARG A 724 -17.81 30.17 7.10
N VAL A 725 -16.96 29.50 6.32
CA VAL A 725 -16.76 28.05 6.44
C VAL A 725 -15.94 27.78 7.70
N ARG A 726 -16.46 26.93 8.58
CA ARG A 726 -15.85 26.60 9.88
C ARG A 726 -14.97 25.36 9.83
N THR A 727 -15.36 24.37 9.03
CA THR A 727 -14.64 23.10 8.90
C THR A 727 -14.68 22.61 7.47
N ILE A 728 -13.59 22.00 7.02
CA ILE A 728 -13.51 21.29 5.74
C ILE A 728 -13.16 19.85 6.08
N ARG A 729 -13.97 18.89 5.65
CA ARG A 729 -13.70 17.46 5.83
C ARG A 729 -13.68 16.80 4.48
N VAL A 730 -12.58 16.10 4.19
CA VAL A 730 -12.42 15.34 2.95
C VAL A 730 -12.58 13.86 3.28
N HIS A 731 -13.59 13.23 2.70
CA HIS A 731 -13.85 11.79 2.82
C HIS A 731 -13.52 11.14 1.48
N LEU A 732 -12.48 10.31 1.43
CA LEU A 732 -12.18 9.51 0.24
C LEU A 732 -13.23 8.40 0.12
N THR A 733 -13.91 8.30 -1.02
CA THR A 733 -15.01 7.33 -1.23
C THR A 733 -14.75 6.42 -2.45
N GLY A 734 -14.89 5.11 -2.28
CA GLY A 734 -14.84 4.11 -3.35
C GLY A 734 -13.54 3.30 -3.42
N SER A 735 -13.61 2.08 -3.98
CA SER A 735 -12.48 1.13 -4.08
C SER A 735 -11.37 1.56 -5.07
N GLU A 736 -11.57 2.65 -5.80
CA GLU A 736 -10.61 3.16 -6.80
C GLU A 736 -10.09 4.59 -6.49
N ASN A 737 -10.38 5.19 -5.33
CA ASN A 737 -9.88 6.53 -4.93
C ASN A 737 -10.16 7.69 -5.91
N ARG A 738 -11.10 7.55 -6.87
CA ARG A 738 -11.37 8.58 -7.90
C ARG A 738 -12.40 9.64 -7.50
N MET A 739 -13.15 9.43 -6.41
CA MET A 739 -14.17 10.36 -5.93
C MET A 739 -13.94 10.69 -4.45
N ALA A 740 -13.77 11.96 -4.15
CA ALA A 740 -13.73 12.46 -2.78
C ALA A 740 -15.04 13.18 -2.48
N ARG A 741 -15.69 12.82 -1.36
CA ARG A 741 -16.81 13.57 -0.80
C ARG A 741 -16.24 14.66 0.10
N ILE A 742 -16.52 15.92 -0.21
CA ILE A 742 -16.03 17.06 0.57
C ILE A 742 -17.20 17.69 1.32
N VAL A 743 -17.03 17.88 2.62
CA VAL A 743 -18.03 18.46 3.51
C VAL A 743 -17.53 19.78 4.06
N TYR A 744 -18.20 20.86 3.69
CA TYR A 744 -17.96 22.22 4.17
C TYR A 744 -18.97 22.55 5.27
N GLY A 745 -18.51 22.65 6.51
CA GLY A 745 -19.34 22.92 7.68
C GLY A 745 -19.46 24.41 7.98
N PHE A 746 -20.66 24.83 8.37
CA PHE A 746 -20.98 26.19 8.84
C PHE A 746 -21.50 26.13 10.29
N ASP A 747 -21.74 27.28 10.91
CA ASP A 747 -22.38 27.33 12.24
C ASP A 747 -23.77 26.68 12.23
N ARG A 748 -24.46 26.72 11.08
CA ARG A 748 -25.75 26.06 10.85
C ARG A 748 -25.71 25.28 9.55
N GLY A 749 -25.62 23.96 9.68
CA GLY A 749 -25.65 23.03 8.56
C GLY A 749 -24.29 22.83 7.88
N CYS A 750 -24.32 22.12 6.76
CA CYS A 750 -23.14 21.85 5.94
C CYS A 750 -23.52 21.86 4.46
N TRP A 751 -22.51 22.02 3.62
CA TRP A 751 -22.59 21.81 2.18
C TRP A 751 -21.74 20.59 1.84
N GLU A 752 -22.29 19.65 1.09
CA GLU A 752 -21.58 18.44 0.66
C GLU A 752 -21.54 18.39 -0.87
N GLU A 753 -20.41 17.95 -1.43
CA GLU A 753 -20.24 17.69 -2.87
C GLU A 753 -19.33 16.49 -3.15
#